data_AF-L0AGY6-F1
#
_entry.id   AF-L0AGY6-F1
#
_cell.length_a   1.000
_cell.length_b   1.000
_cell.length_c   1.000
_cell.angle_alpha   90.00
_cell.angle_beta   90.00
_cell.angle_gamma   90.00
#
_symmetry.space_group_name_H-M   'P 1'
#
loop_
_entity.id
_entity.type
_entity.pdbx_description
1 polymer ?
#
loop_
_entity_poly.entity_id
_entity_poly.type
_entity_poly.pdbx_seq_one_letter_code
_entity_poly.pdbx_strand_id
1 'polypeptide(L)'
;MNLLRGSTAAALRFAILSACVAAVVVGAGVLAGLPGLLGGGALIVVTGTVLGYWISGQIAGTIERVQSESTAGDTDAVDVDFDAMTDVEDVGDAIEATLRENRRLRSRIGTVEDDLERLEARNERIESQAAELEEAMRLCAAGRLAHRIEPDEDAPVSVAEEFNAMMDELEGTIRHLKDFVTLVVTSSDELMAGTGEVTAASTEISDDIQEIADGASVQSERLASATAETDELSANIEEIASRSERVATISAETAKTGRKGKEAAQTAIDGIEEIGTGSTEAVEAIETLHEDVKAIDELVEMISEIAWQTNMLAVNANIEASRGESKDGDEEGFAVVASEIKELASEVQSAAEEIETRLERIQARTETATEAVTETEELIAAHTDSVENALSALEEIAEYAEQTNDGVQEISAAADQQAESTQQVVALVDETATISDRTSTLAENVAASAEEQTTALSSVSDSAAELAESATWLRDTLDMYKARQDVPGQERAPAVVTEGDSSVSVAANENANANTNENENATTGDGRSPSTLPEDGVDGGAASVTDATGPPSETADGTTFEFNDLESADGTAGATDDLPTQFGSGVAVGDDGFEVGKAAAARAADGLETDGRVDFGQVFCSPEYDYEAVLAGIRSVVGDEANLIGSSSSGEFTEETSTEGSVTVALVASDTIRFFSGIGTDLSDGVASAVNEALESLPASVAGYPHRSAIVLHDGLAGVGDQVAVATQRNLGHDTSFVGGSAGDDLAMEATHVFHDGRIETDAVVVGLLASKTPVTISVDHGHSPISEPLTVTQSEGGRVLEFDGEPAFEAWREVVEPYLEERGRAVDFDALEDGSLELLGLLTEFEFGIEEGRGASDDGYKIRWPGLSLTTEGYLDFPVGVPEGTELRVMHSPKPDQIESARDTARDAVENTGSEAVAGGFVYDCACRSIILEDEFGEAVDVMADELEVPFTGIETYGELCMERGQLSGFHNTTSVVMLLPE
;
A
#
# COMPACT_ATOMS: atom_id res chain seq x y z
N MET A 1 -32.85 -95.17 -29.64
CA MET A 1 -31.63 -94.33 -29.73
C MET A 1 -31.53 -93.78 -31.15
N ASN A 2 -32.03 -92.55 -31.35
CA ASN A 2 -31.81 -91.61 -32.47
C ASN A 2 -32.99 -90.63 -32.58
N LEU A 3 -33.29 -89.93 -31.48
CA LEU A 3 -34.40 -88.97 -31.35
C LEU A 3 -33.92 -87.64 -30.73
N LEU A 4 -32.64 -87.26 -30.84
CA LEU A 4 -32.08 -86.12 -30.10
C LEU A 4 -30.99 -85.28 -30.81
N ARG A 5 -30.91 -85.23 -32.14
CA ARG A 5 -29.86 -84.43 -32.83
C ARG A 5 -30.26 -83.66 -34.10
N GLY A 6 -31.47 -83.11 -34.16
CA GLY A 6 -31.89 -82.23 -35.27
C GLY A 6 -32.29 -80.80 -34.86
N SER A 7 -32.72 -80.58 -33.62
CA SER A 7 -33.31 -79.31 -33.16
C SER A 7 -32.28 -78.21 -32.83
N THR A 8 -30.99 -78.49 -32.85
CA THR A 8 -29.93 -77.53 -32.48
C THR A 8 -29.28 -76.82 -33.67
N ALA A 9 -29.57 -77.23 -34.92
CA ALA A 9 -29.05 -76.55 -36.13
C ALA A 9 -30.00 -75.46 -36.68
N ALA A 10 -31.29 -75.48 -36.32
CA ALA A 10 -32.28 -74.47 -36.72
C ALA A 10 -32.27 -73.25 -35.78
N ALA A 11 -32.14 -73.48 -34.46
CA ALA A 11 -32.06 -72.41 -33.47
C ALA A 11 -30.78 -71.56 -33.60
N LEU A 12 -29.64 -72.17 -33.96
CA LEU A 12 -28.37 -71.46 -34.16
C LEU A 12 -28.34 -70.64 -35.47
N ARG A 13 -29.13 -71.03 -36.48
CA ARG A 13 -29.28 -70.26 -37.73
C ARG A 13 -30.24 -69.08 -37.60
N PHE A 14 -31.19 -69.14 -36.66
CA PHE A 14 -32.09 -68.04 -36.33
C PHE A 14 -31.41 -66.97 -35.45
N ALA A 15 -30.58 -67.41 -34.49
CA ALA A 15 -29.80 -66.50 -33.63
C ALA A 15 -28.73 -65.70 -34.41
N ILE A 16 -28.00 -66.33 -35.34
CA ILE A 16 -26.96 -65.65 -36.15
C ILE A 16 -27.58 -64.71 -37.21
N LEU A 17 -28.79 -64.99 -37.70
CA LEU A 17 -29.50 -64.08 -38.62
C LEU A 17 -30.10 -62.87 -37.89
N SER A 18 -30.58 -63.04 -36.65
CA SER A 18 -31.11 -61.93 -35.83
C SER A 18 -29.99 -60.97 -35.35
N ALA A 19 -28.81 -61.50 -35.03
CA ALA A 19 -27.66 -60.70 -34.61
C ALA A 19 -27.03 -59.90 -35.77
N CYS A 20 -27.06 -60.42 -37.01
CA CYS A 20 -26.58 -59.69 -38.18
C CYS A 20 -27.58 -58.61 -38.68
N VAL A 21 -28.88 -58.76 -38.42
CA VAL A 21 -29.90 -57.76 -38.80
C VAL A 21 -29.94 -56.60 -37.80
N ALA A 22 -29.73 -56.86 -36.50
CA ALA A 22 -29.60 -55.81 -35.49
C ALA A 22 -28.31 -54.97 -35.67
N ALA A 23 -27.19 -55.59 -36.06
CA ALA A 23 -25.92 -54.89 -36.26
C ALA A 23 -25.89 -53.99 -37.53
N VAL A 24 -26.66 -54.32 -38.57
CA VAL A 24 -26.72 -53.51 -39.81
C VAL A 24 -27.67 -52.31 -39.68
N VAL A 25 -28.71 -52.40 -38.83
CA VAL A 25 -29.66 -51.29 -38.59
C VAL A 25 -29.08 -50.24 -37.63
N VAL A 26 -28.26 -50.65 -36.66
CA VAL A 26 -27.60 -49.70 -35.74
C VAL A 26 -26.33 -49.09 -36.34
N GLY A 27 -25.62 -49.81 -37.21
CA GLY A 27 -24.39 -49.31 -37.85
C GLY A 27 -24.59 -48.36 -39.03
N ALA A 28 -25.76 -48.36 -39.69
CA ALA A 28 -26.01 -47.52 -40.87
C ALA A 28 -26.69 -46.17 -40.56
N GLY A 29 -27.16 -45.97 -39.32
CA GLY A 29 -27.86 -44.74 -38.91
C GLY A 29 -26.95 -43.55 -38.55
N VAL A 30 -25.64 -43.74 -38.50
CA VAL A 30 -24.69 -42.71 -38.04
C VAL A 30 -23.93 -42.01 -39.19
N LEU A 31 -24.18 -42.35 -40.47
CA LEU A 31 -23.36 -41.81 -41.57
C LEU A 31 -24.06 -41.39 -42.87
N ALA A 32 -25.40 -41.45 -42.98
CA ALA A 32 -26.09 -40.89 -44.12
C ALA A 32 -27.51 -40.49 -43.72
N GLY A 33 -27.87 -39.21 -43.94
CA GLY A 33 -29.16 -38.64 -43.59
C GLY A 33 -30.37 -39.24 -44.33
N LEU A 34 -31.37 -38.39 -44.57
CA LEU A 34 -32.76 -38.70 -44.92
C LEU A 34 -33.09 -39.76 -46.02
N PRO A 35 -32.21 -40.25 -46.92
CA PRO A 35 -32.55 -41.39 -47.79
C PRO A 35 -32.64 -42.75 -47.09
N GLY A 36 -32.10 -42.93 -45.88
CA GLY A 36 -32.05 -44.23 -45.17
C GLY A 36 -33.42 -44.77 -44.75
N LEU A 37 -34.41 -43.91 -44.51
CA LEU A 37 -35.74 -44.31 -44.04
C LEU A 37 -36.63 -44.90 -45.14
N LEU A 38 -36.35 -44.63 -46.43
CA LEU A 38 -37.06 -45.27 -47.55
C LEU A 38 -36.69 -46.76 -47.71
N GLY A 39 -35.58 -47.21 -47.13
CA GLY A 39 -35.20 -48.62 -47.10
C GLY A 39 -36.06 -49.49 -46.17
N GLY A 40 -36.59 -48.91 -45.09
CA GLY A 40 -37.46 -49.61 -44.14
C GLY A 40 -38.81 -50.01 -44.74
N GLY A 41 -39.39 -49.14 -45.59
CA GLY A 41 -40.63 -49.44 -46.31
C GLY A 41 -40.48 -50.60 -47.32
N ALA A 42 -39.31 -50.74 -47.95
CA ALA A 42 -39.04 -51.83 -48.88
C ALA A 42 -38.95 -53.20 -48.17
N LEU A 43 -38.46 -53.25 -46.93
CA LEU A 43 -38.29 -54.51 -46.19
C LEU A 43 -39.63 -55.08 -45.70
N ILE A 44 -40.57 -54.23 -45.30
CA ILE A 44 -41.94 -54.62 -44.90
C ILE A 44 -42.73 -55.15 -46.11
N VAL A 45 -42.54 -54.53 -47.29
CA VAL A 45 -43.16 -55.02 -48.53
C VAL A 45 -42.57 -56.37 -48.93
N VAL A 46 -41.26 -56.59 -48.81
CA VAL A 46 -40.58 -57.86 -49.16
C VAL A 46 -40.93 -58.99 -48.18
N THR A 47 -40.99 -58.71 -46.87
CA THR A 47 -41.47 -59.71 -45.88
C THR A 47 -42.95 -60.02 -46.07
N GLY A 48 -43.78 -59.01 -46.38
CA GLY A 48 -45.18 -59.20 -46.79
C GLY A 48 -45.34 -60.00 -48.09
N THR A 49 -44.46 -59.84 -49.08
CA THR A 49 -44.51 -60.64 -50.33
C THR A 49 -44.02 -62.06 -50.12
N VAL A 50 -43.00 -62.29 -49.28
CA VAL A 50 -42.51 -63.64 -48.96
C VAL A 50 -43.51 -64.40 -48.10
N LEU A 51 -44.14 -63.73 -47.13
CA LEU A 51 -45.22 -64.30 -46.31
C LEU A 51 -46.48 -64.56 -47.17
N GLY A 52 -46.82 -63.64 -48.08
CA GLY A 52 -47.88 -63.82 -49.07
C GLY A 52 -47.62 -64.96 -50.07
N TYR A 53 -46.37 -65.15 -50.52
CA TYR A 53 -45.98 -66.27 -51.38
C TYR A 53 -45.95 -67.60 -50.62
N TRP A 54 -45.60 -67.58 -49.34
CA TRP A 54 -45.60 -68.75 -48.46
C TRP A 54 -47.03 -69.20 -48.09
N ILE A 55 -47.92 -68.24 -47.80
CA ILE A 55 -49.36 -68.49 -47.56
C ILE A 55 -50.06 -68.91 -48.86
N SER A 56 -49.75 -68.27 -50.01
CA SER A 56 -50.23 -68.68 -51.34
C SER A 56 -49.76 -70.09 -51.73
N GLY A 57 -48.53 -70.47 -51.35
CA GLY A 57 -47.99 -71.82 -51.56
C GLY A 57 -48.63 -72.90 -50.69
N GLN A 58 -49.03 -72.60 -49.44
CA GLN A 58 -49.78 -73.54 -48.60
C GLN A 58 -51.26 -73.69 -49.02
N ILE A 59 -51.85 -72.65 -49.61
CA ILE A 59 -53.23 -72.69 -50.13
C ILE A 59 -53.27 -73.38 -51.51
N ALA A 60 -52.25 -73.21 -52.36
CA ALA A 60 -52.14 -73.93 -53.63
C ALA A 60 -51.77 -75.42 -53.46
N GLY A 61 -50.90 -75.76 -52.50
CA GLY A 61 -50.47 -77.14 -52.22
C GLY A 61 -51.50 -78.02 -51.50
N THR A 62 -52.57 -77.42 -50.96
CA THR A 62 -53.66 -78.14 -50.28
C THR A 62 -54.91 -78.26 -51.16
N ILE A 63 -55.03 -77.45 -52.22
CA ILE A 63 -56.11 -77.53 -53.23
C ILE A 63 -55.74 -78.45 -54.41
N GLU A 64 -54.45 -78.69 -54.70
CA GLU A 64 -54.04 -79.64 -55.76
C GLU A 64 -53.72 -81.06 -55.25
N ARG A 65 -53.79 -81.28 -53.92
CA ARG A 65 -53.60 -82.61 -53.28
C ARG A 65 -54.87 -83.23 -52.68
N VAL A 66 -56.03 -82.63 -52.93
CA VAL A 66 -57.36 -83.20 -52.61
C VAL A 66 -58.24 -83.38 -53.86
N GLN A 67 -57.71 -83.07 -55.06
CA GLN A 67 -58.43 -83.20 -56.34
C GLN A 67 -57.68 -84.01 -57.44
N SER A 68 -56.74 -84.89 -57.08
CA SER A 68 -56.12 -85.84 -58.04
C SER A 68 -55.88 -87.27 -57.54
N GLU A 69 -56.34 -87.66 -56.34
CA GLU A 69 -56.49 -89.06 -55.91
C GLU A 69 -57.96 -89.40 -55.62
N SER A 70 -58.80 -89.41 -56.65
CA SER A 70 -60.04 -90.24 -56.72
C SER A 70 -60.68 -90.19 -58.11
N THR A 71 -59.91 -90.39 -59.19
CA THR A 71 -60.46 -90.87 -60.48
C THR A 71 -59.37 -91.51 -61.35
N ALA A 72 -58.80 -92.61 -60.83
CA ALA A 72 -58.21 -93.67 -61.63
C ALA A 72 -58.42 -94.96 -60.82
N GLY A 73 -59.63 -95.49 -60.93
CA GLY A 73 -60.09 -96.68 -60.22
C GLY A 73 -61.20 -97.31 -61.04
N ASP A 74 -60.81 -97.76 -62.22
CA ASP A 74 -61.22 -99.02 -62.81
C ASP A 74 -62.61 -99.52 -62.41
N THR A 75 -63.57 -99.31 -63.30
CA THR A 75 -64.72 -100.20 -63.37
C THR A 75 -64.77 -100.74 -64.78
N ASP A 76 -63.95 -101.76 -65.01
CA ASP A 76 -64.29 -102.88 -65.88
C ASP A 76 -65.77 -103.23 -65.59
N ALA A 77 -66.62 -102.84 -66.54
CA ALA A 77 -67.95 -103.36 -66.65
C ALA A 77 -67.81 -104.86 -66.88
N VAL A 78 -68.04 -105.64 -65.83
CA VAL A 78 -68.35 -107.07 -65.97
C VAL A 78 -69.64 -107.13 -66.78
N ASP A 79 -69.45 -107.48 -68.05
CA ASP A 79 -70.42 -108.05 -68.95
C ASP A 79 -70.91 -109.37 -68.30
N VAL A 80 -72.01 -109.30 -67.55
CA VAL A 80 -72.74 -110.50 -67.12
C VAL A 80 -73.79 -110.78 -68.18
N ASP A 81 -73.41 -111.69 -69.08
CA ASP A 81 -74.28 -112.37 -70.03
C ASP A 81 -75.51 -112.95 -69.31
N PHE A 82 -76.70 -112.59 -69.79
CA PHE A 82 -77.97 -113.12 -69.29
C PHE A 82 -78.91 -113.38 -70.47
N ASP A 83 -78.52 -114.32 -71.35
CA ASP A 83 -79.48 -115.14 -72.07
C ASP A 83 -79.08 -116.63 -72.08
N ALA A 84 -79.99 -117.45 -71.52
CA ALA A 84 -80.00 -118.91 -71.40
C ALA A 84 -79.02 -119.61 -70.40
N MET A 85 -79.39 -119.63 -69.11
CA MET A 85 -79.21 -120.84 -68.30
C MET A 85 -80.45 -121.08 -67.42
N THR A 86 -81.27 -122.04 -67.87
CA THR A 86 -82.34 -122.66 -67.10
C THR A 86 -81.75 -123.31 -65.84
N ASP A 87 -81.93 -122.71 -64.66
CA ASP A 87 -82.17 -123.38 -63.36
C ASP A 87 -82.51 -122.36 -62.24
N VAL A 88 -83.42 -122.70 -61.33
CA VAL A 88 -84.22 -121.76 -60.50
C VAL A 88 -83.95 -121.92 -58.98
N GLU A 89 -82.72 -121.72 -58.50
CA GLU A 89 -82.46 -121.77 -57.04
C GLU A 89 -81.59 -120.63 -56.41
N ASP A 90 -81.07 -119.65 -57.18
CA ASP A 90 -80.10 -118.65 -56.66
C ASP A 90 -80.58 -117.17 -56.58
N VAL A 91 -81.88 -116.89 -56.68
CA VAL A 91 -82.42 -115.49 -56.66
C VAL A 91 -82.65 -114.95 -55.22
N GLY A 92 -82.59 -115.79 -54.19
CA GLY A 92 -82.85 -115.42 -52.79
C GLY A 92 -81.72 -114.64 -52.11
N ASP A 93 -80.47 -115.03 -52.35
CA ASP A 93 -79.29 -114.50 -51.62
C ASP A 93 -78.81 -113.14 -52.16
N ALA A 94 -79.10 -112.84 -53.43
CA ALA A 94 -78.71 -111.58 -54.08
C ALA A 94 -79.51 -110.36 -53.56
N ILE A 95 -80.75 -110.55 -53.07
CA ILE A 95 -81.61 -109.45 -52.59
C ILE A 95 -81.23 -109.01 -51.16
N GLU A 96 -80.67 -109.91 -50.34
CA GLU A 96 -80.29 -109.59 -48.95
C GLU A 96 -78.93 -108.86 -48.86
N ALA A 97 -78.02 -109.10 -49.79
CA ALA A 97 -76.74 -108.38 -49.88
C ALA A 97 -76.94 -106.88 -50.22
N THR A 98 -77.81 -106.56 -51.18
CA THR A 98 -78.09 -105.17 -51.60
C THR A 98 -78.77 -104.33 -50.52
N LEU A 99 -79.58 -104.96 -49.64
CA LEU A 99 -80.26 -104.25 -48.54
C LEU A 99 -79.35 -103.96 -47.33
N ARG A 100 -78.22 -104.68 -47.16
CA ARG A 100 -77.20 -104.38 -46.14
C ARG A 100 -76.28 -103.23 -46.56
N GLU A 101 -75.92 -103.17 -47.84
CA GLU A 101 -75.12 -102.09 -48.44
C GLU A 101 -75.84 -100.73 -48.34
N ASN A 102 -77.15 -100.70 -48.65
CA ASN A 102 -77.95 -99.47 -48.63
C ASN A 102 -78.11 -98.87 -47.23
N ARG A 103 -78.16 -99.72 -46.18
CA ARG A 103 -78.17 -99.26 -44.78
C ARG A 103 -76.83 -98.65 -44.33
N ARG A 104 -75.70 -99.16 -44.84
CA ARG A 104 -74.36 -98.65 -44.51
C ARG A 104 -74.07 -97.30 -45.18
N LEU A 105 -74.60 -97.07 -46.38
CA LEU A 105 -74.48 -95.79 -47.08
C LEU A 105 -75.29 -94.67 -46.42
N ARG A 106 -76.50 -94.95 -45.92
CA ARG A 106 -77.32 -93.95 -45.20
C ARG A 106 -76.70 -93.46 -43.89
N SER A 107 -75.95 -94.32 -43.17
CA SER A 107 -75.26 -93.92 -41.93
C SER A 107 -74.02 -93.05 -42.17
N ARG A 108 -73.36 -93.15 -43.33
CA ARG A 108 -72.19 -92.32 -43.66
C ARG A 108 -72.57 -90.93 -44.15
N ILE A 109 -73.76 -90.79 -44.75
CA ILE A 109 -74.26 -89.49 -45.21
C ILE A 109 -74.52 -88.56 -44.02
N GLY A 110 -75.15 -89.05 -42.95
CA GLY A 110 -75.41 -88.22 -41.76
C GLY A 110 -74.15 -87.78 -40.97
N THR A 111 -73.07 -88.57 -40.97
CA THR A 111 -71.80 -88.17 -40.33
C THR A 111 -71.04 -87.14 -41.16
N VAL A 112 -71.15 -87.20 -42.49
CA VAL A 112 -70.54 -86.21 -43.39
C VAL A 112 -71.32 -84.90 -43.36
N GLU A 113 -72.65 -84.93 -43.19
CA GLU A 113 -73.48 -83.73 -42.99
C GLU A 113 -73.13 -83.00 -41.69
N ASP A 114 -72.97 -83.70 -40.56
CA ASP A 114 -72.54 -83.11 -39.27
C ASP A 114 -71.11 -82.53 -39.31
N ASP A 115 -70.19 -83.19 -40.02
CA ASP A 115 -68.81 -82.70 -40.19
C ASP A 115 -68.75 -81.49 -41.15
N LEU A 116 -69.65 -81.40 -42.13
CA LEU A 116 -69.77 -80.25 -43.02
C LEU A 116 -70.28 -79.02 -42.26
N GLU A 117 -71.33 -79.17 -41.43
CA GLU A 117 -71.87 -78.08 -40.60
C GLU A 117 -70.81 -77.55 -39.59
N ARG A 118 -69.98 -78.44 -39.01
CA ARG A 118 -68.88 -78.02 -38.13
C ARG A 118 -67.76 -77.28 -38.86
N LEU A 119 -67.45 -77.66 -40.10
CA LEU A 119 -66.44 -76.98 -40.91
C LEU A 119 -66.95 -75.64 -41.45
N GLU A 120 -68.21 -75.56 -41.85
CA GLU A 120 -68.87 -74.29 -42.24
C GLU A 120 -68.90 -73.31 -41.06
N ALA A 121 -69.33 -73.75 -39.87
CA ALA A 121 -69.33 -72.90 -38.67
C ALA A 121 -67.92 -72.52 -38.16
N ARG A 122 -66.86 -73.24 -38.57
CA ARG A 122 -65.46 -72.87 -38.28
C ARG A 122 -64.91 -71.91 -39.33
N ASN A 123 -65.23 -72.12 -40.60
CA ASN A 123 -64.85 -71.22 -41.69
C ASN A 123 -65.53 -69.86 -41.56
N GLU A 124 -66.84 -69.81 -41.24
CA GLU A 124 -67.54 -68.53 -40.99
C GLU A 124 -66.91 -67.75 -39.82
N ARG A 125 -66.43 -68.43 -38.77
CA ARG A 125 -65.72 -67.80 -37.65
C ARG A 125 -64.35 -67.25 -38.07
N ILE A 126 -63.57 -68.04 -38.81
CA ILE A 126 -62.27 -67.59 -39.34
C ILE A 126 -62.45 -66.40 -40.31
N GLU A 127 -63.48 -66.42 -41.15
CA GLU A 127 -63.83 -65.31 -42.05
C GLU A 127 -64.22 -64.05 -41.27
N SER A 128 -65.00 -64.19 -40.18
CA SER A 128 -65.35 -63.07 -39.30
C SER A 128 -64.12 -62.46 -38.62
N GLN A 129 -63.21 -63.30 -38.08
CA GLN A 129 -61.97 -62.83 -37.45
C GLN A 129 -61.00 -62.21 -38.45
N ALA A 130 -60.94 -62.75 -39.68
CA ALA A 130 -60.14 -62.18 -40.74
C ALA A 130 -60.67 -60.81 -41.17
N ALA A 131 -62.00 -60.62 -41.21
CA ALA A 131 -62.63 -59.33 -41.50
C ALA A 131 -62.38 -58.29 -40.38
N GLU A 132 -62.43 -58.71 -39.11
CA GLU A 132 -62.13 -57.84 -37.97
C GLU A 132 -60.64 -57.44 -37.95
N LEU A 133 -59.73 -58.38 -38.23
CA LEU A 133 -58.30 -58.10 -38.38
C LEU A 133 -58.02 -57.18 -39.58
N GLU A 134 -58.71 -57.36 -40.71
CA GLU A 134 -58.60 -56.48 -41.87
C GLU A 134 -59.01 -55.05 -41.52
N GLU A 135 -60.12 -54.88 -40.79
CA GLU A 135 -60.58 -53.58 -40.33
C GLU A 135 -59.59 -52.95 -39.33
N ALA A 136 -59.09 -53.72 -38.37
CA ALA A 136 -58.09 -53.29 -37.40
C ALA A 136 -56.77 -52.86 -38.06
N MET A 137 -56.29 -53.63 -39.05
CA MET A 137 -55.11 -53.28 -39.84
C MET A 137 -55.34 -52.01 -40.67
N ARG A 138 -56.54 -51.83 -41.24
CA ARG A 138 -56.91 -50.60 -41.97
C ARG A 138 -56.92 -49.37 -41.06
N LEU A 139 -57.42 -49.51 -39.83
CA LEU A 139 -57.41 -48.46 -38.82
C LEU A 139 -55.97 -48.14 -38.38
N CYS A 140 -55.14 -49.14 -38.14
CA CYS A 140 -53.72 -48.97 -37.82
C CYS A 140 -52.96 -48.26 -38.96
N ALA A 141 -53.17 -48.67 -40.22
CA ALA A 141 -52.59 -48.02 -41.39
C ALA A 141 -53.04 -46.56 -41.56
N ALA A 142 -54.20 -46.19 -41.01
CA ALA A 142 -54.69 -44.82 -40.96
C ALA A 142 -54.21 -44.04 -39.71
N GLY A 143 -53.24 -44.57 -38.96
CA GLY A 143 -52.68 -43.96 -37.75
C GLY A 143 -53.55 -44.11 -36.50
N ARG A 144 -54.61 -44.93 -36.53
CA ARG A 144 -55.48 -45.17 -35.37
C ARG A 144 -54.94 -46.34 -34.56
N LEU A 145 -53.93 -46.04 -33.75
CA LEU A 145 -53.20 -47.05 -32.97
C LEU A 145 -53.96 -47.54 -31.74
N ALA A 146 -55.05 -46.89 -31.34
CA ALA A 146 -55.83 -47.27 -30.15
C ALA A 146 -56.72 -48.52 -30.34
N HIS A 147 -56.98 -48.95 -31.57
CA HIS A 147 -57.87 -50.08 -31.84
C HIS A 147 -57.23 -51.42 -31.41
N ARG A 148 -58.02 -52.31 -30.80
CA ARG A 148 -57.60 -53.64 -30.34
C ARG A 148 -58.68 -54.65 -30.69
N ILE A 149 -58.27 -55.87 -30.99
CA ILE A 149 -59.16 -56.99 -31.35
C ILE A 149 -59.39 -57.84 -30.10
N GLU A 150 -60.62 -58.30 -29.88
CA GLU A 150 -60.92 -59.20 -28.77
C GLU A 150 -60.35 -60.61 -29.05
N PRO A 151 -59.59 -61.21 -28.10
CA PRO A 151 -59.06 -62.55 -28.28
C PRO A 151 -60.17 -63.60 -28.21
N ASP A 152 -60.17 -64.54 -29.16
CA ASP A 152 -61.10 -65.67 -29.18
C ASP A 152 -60.52 -66.85 -28.38
N GLU A 153 -61.20 -67.20 -27.29
CA GLU A 153 -60.79 -68.27 -26.36
C GLU A 153 -60.82 -69.67 -27.00
N ASP A 154 -61.58 -69.86 -28.09
CA ASP A 154 -61.76 -71.16 -28.75
C ASP A 154 -60.80 -71.36 -29.95
N ALA A 155 -59.97 -70.37 -30.28
CA ALA A 155 -59.04 -70.42 -31.42
C ALA A 155 -57.68 -71.07 -31.03
N PRO A 156 -57.15 -72.05 -31.81
CA PRO A 156 -55.86 -72.70 -31.50
C PRO A 156 -54.62 -71.79 -31.60
N VAL A 157 -54.74 -70.62 -32.25
CA VAL A 157 -53.70 -69.59 -32.42
C VAL A 157 -54.41 -68.22 -32.31
N SER A 158 -54.12 -67.44 -31.28
CA SER A 158 -54.75 -66.12 -31.08
C SER A 158 -54.02 -65.04 -31.86
N VAL A 159 -54.43 -64.82 -33.12
CA VAL A 159 -53.90 -63.73 -33.96
C VAL A 159 -54.18 -62.34 -33.34
N ALA A 160 -55.26 -62.23 -32.56
CA ALA A 160 -55.62 -61.03 -31.83
C ALA A 160 -54.59 -60.65 -30.75
N GLU A 161 -54.03 -61.62 -30.03
CA GLU A 161 -52.99 -61.38 -29.01
C GLU A 161 -51.71 -60.82 -29.64
N GLU A 162 -51.21 -61.44 -30.71
CA GLU A 162 -50.01 -61.00 -31.43
C GLU A 162 -50.20 -59.62 -32.09
N PHE A 163 -51.39 -59.36 -32.67
CA PHE A 163 -51.74 -58.05 -33.20
C PHE A 163 -51.75 -56.99 -32.08
N ASN A 164 -52.40 -57.27 -30.95
CA ASN A 164 -52.49 -56.34 -29.84
C ASN A 164 -51.11 -56.04 -29.22
N ALA A 165 -50.21 -57.04 -29.15
CA ALA A 165 -48.82 -56.86 -28.71
C ALA A 165 -48.02 -55.97 -29.67
N MET A 166 -48.15 -56.17 -30.98
CA MET A 166 -47.55 -55.30 -31.99
C MET A 166 -48.05 -53.85 -31.87
N MET A 167 -49.35 -53.66 -31.62
CA MET A 167 -49.93 -52.34 -31.42
C MET A 167 -49.43 -51.66 -30.14
N ASP A 168 -49.19 -52.42 -29.07
CA ASP A 168 -48.59 -51.89 -27.83
C ASP A 168 -47.14 -51.44 -28.05
N GLU A 169 -46.34 -52.20 -28.81
CA GLU A 169 -44.95 -51.83 -29.16
C GLU A 169 -44.90 -50.59 -30.07
N LEU A 170 -45.79 -50.52 -31.06
CA LEU A 170 -45.89 -49.38 -31.97
C LEU A 170 -46.35 -48.12 -31.24
N GLU A 171 -47.31 -48.23 -30.32
CA GLU A 171 -47.73 -47.15 -29.44
C GLU A 171 -46.59 -46.69 -28.51
N GLY A 172 -45.81 -47.63 -27.96
CA GLY A 172 -44.60 -47.34 -27.19
C GLY A 172 -43.55 -46.57 -27.98
N THR A 173 -43.29 -47.00 -29.22
CA THR A 173 -42.32 -46.37 -30.11
C THR A 173 -42.73 -44.95 -30.49
N ILE A 174 -44.01 -44.73 -30.85
CA ILE A 174 -44.52 -43.40 -31.18
C ILE A 174 -44.44 -42.47 -29.96
N ARG A 175 -44.72 -42.97 -28.75
CA ARG A 175 -44.56 -42.18 -27.52
C ARG A 175 -43.11 -41.76 -27.30
N HIS A 176 -42.16 -42.69 -27.34
CA HIS A 176 -40.73 -42.37 -27.19
C HIS A 176 -40.24 -41.39 -28.26
N LEU A 177 -40.71 -41.50 -29.50
CA LEU A 177 -40.38 -40.54 -30.56
C LEU A 177 -40.96 -39.15 -30.28
N LYS A 178 -42.20 -39.04 -29.77
CA LYS A 178 -42.79 -37.75 -29.38
C LYS A 178 -42.03 -37.10 -28.21
N ASP A 179 -41.63 -37.89 -27.22
CA ASP A 179 -40.84 -37.42 -26.08
C ASP A 179 -39.46 -36.93 -26.53
N PHE A 180 -38.78 -37.70 -27.39
CA PHE A 180 -37.49 -37.33 -27.97
C PHE A 180 -37.56 -36.05 -28.80
N VAL A 181 -38.58 -35.91 -29.64
CA VAL A 181 -38.79 -34.69 -30.45
C VAL A 181 -39.07 -33.47 -29.57
N THR A 182 -39.84 -33.63 -28.50
CA THR A 182 -40.09 -32.53 -27.54
C THR A 182 -38.80 -32.09 -26.86
N LEU A 183 -37.94 -33.05 -26.49
CA LEU A 183 -36.61 -32.76 -25.95
C LEU A 183 -35.75 -32.00 -26.97
N VAL A 184 -35.72 -32.44 -28.23
CA VAL A 184 -34.94 -31.74 -29.29
C VAL A 184 -35.42 -30.31 -29.51
N VAL A 185 -36.73 -30.06 -29.56
CA VAL A 185 -37.27 -28.69 -29.67
C VAL A 185 -36.82 -27.83 -28.48
N THR A 186 -36.97 -28.36 -27.26
CA THR A 186 -36.59 -27.63 -26.04
C THR A 186 -35.10 -27.31 -26.02
N SER A 187 -34.24 -28.29 -26.34
CA SER A 187 -32.79 -28.10 -26.40
C SER A 187 -32.35 -27.15 -27.53
N SER A 188 -33.05 -27.14 -28.66
CA SER A 188 -32.81 -26.16 -29.73
C SER A 188 -33.19 -24.74 -29.31
N ASP A 189 -34.32 -24.56 -28.61
CA ASP A 189 -34.74 -23.25 -28.07
C ASP A 189 -33.76 -22.74 -27.01
N GLU A 190 -33.31 -23.61 -26.10
CA GLU A 190 -32.26 -23.29 -25.10
C GLU A 190 -30.93 -22.93 -25.78
N LEU A 191 -30.53 -23.65 -26.84
CA LEU A 191 -29.32 -23.34 -27.59
C LEU A 191 -29.40 -21.99 -28.30
N MET A 192 -30.53 -21.65 -28.92
CA MET A 192 -30.73 -20.33 -29.54
C MET A 192 -30.65 -19.20 -28.51
N ALA A 193 -31.27 -19.37 -27.34
CA ALA A 193 -31.18 -18.40 -26.24
C ALA A 193 -29.73 -18.20 -25.78
N GLY A 194 -29.00 -19.31 -25.54
CA GLY A 194 -27.59 -19.26 -25.17
C GLY A 194 -26.70 -18.60 -26.24
N THR A 195 -26.93 -18.87 -27.53
CA THR A 195 -26.19 -18.18 -28.60
C THR A 195 -26.48 -16.68 -28.66
N GLY A 196 -27.69 -16.26 -28.29
CA GLY A 196 -28.06 -14.84 -28.22
C GLY A 196 -27.33 -14.12 -27.09
N GLU A 197 -27.23 -14.74 -25.92
CA GLU A 197 -26.47 -14.22 -24.77
C GLU A 197 -24.98 -14.09 -25.10
N VAL A 198 -24.37 -15.12 -25.71
CA VAL A 198 -22.94 -15.06 -26.11
C VAL A 198 -22.71 -14.01 -27.20
N THR A 199 -23.66 -13.83 -28.14
CA THR A 199 -23.54 -12.78 -29.17
C THR A 199 -23.57 -11.37 -28.56
N ALA A 200 -24.43 -11.15 -27.57
CA ALA A 200 -24.47 -9.88 -26.85
C ALA A 200 -23.16 -9.62 -26.10
N ALA A 201 -22.65 -10.62 -25.39
CA ALA A 201 -21.36 -10.53 -24.70
C ALA A 201 -20.18 -10.29 -25.67
N SER A 202 -20.17 -10.92 -26.85
CA SER A 202 -19.16 -10.66 -27.88
C SER A 202 -19.23 -9.23 -28.42
N THR A 203 -20.42 -8.63 -28.51
CA THR A 203 -20.59 -7.23 -28.93
C THR A 203 -20.07 -6.27 -27.87
N GLU A 204 -20.38 -6.52 -26.60
CA GLU A 204 -19.85 -5.75 -25.46
C GLU A 204 -18.32 -5.82 -25.41
N ILE A 205 -17.73 -7.00 -25.58
CA ILE A 205 -16.28 -7.17 -25.70
C ILE A 205 -15.68 -6.35 -26.85
N SER A 206 -16.38 -6.23 -27.99
CA SER A 206 -15.94 -5.41 -29.13
C SER A 206 -15.99 -3.90 -28.84
N ASP A 207 -16.94 -3.44 -28.01
CA ASP A 207 -17.02 -2.04 -27.61
C ASP A 207 -15.91 -1.72 -26.58
N ASP A 208 -15.74 -2.58 -25.56
CA ASP A 208 -14.71 -2.45 -24.54
C ASP A 208 -13.29 -2.45 -25.14
N ILE A 209 -13.04 -3.32 -26.13
CA ILE A 209 -11.72 -3.40 -26.77
C ILE A 209 -11.40 -2.18 -27.63
N GLN A 210 -12.42 -1.52 -28.19
CA GLN A 210 -12.25 -0.26 -28.90
C GLN A 210 -11.89 0.87 -27.94
N GLU A 211 -12.50 0.91 -26.76
CA GLU A 211 -12.13 1.85 -25.70
C GLU A 211 -10.69 1.62 -25.22
N ILE A 212 -10.26 0.37 -25.09
CA ILE A 212 -8.87 0.01 -24.77
C ILE A 212 -7.91 0.49 -25.86
N ALA A 213 -8.24 0.30 -27.14
CA ALA A 213 -7.41 0.76 -28.26
C ALA A 213 -7.28 2.29 -28.30
N ASP A 214 -8.38 3.00 -28.09
CA ASP A 214 -8.41 4.46 -28.03
C ASP A 214 -7.59 4.97 -26.81
N GLY A 215 -7.75 4.31 -25.66
CA GLY A 215 -6.96 4.58 -24.46
C GLY A 215 -5.46 4.40 -24.68
N ALA A 216 -5.04 3.32 -25.33
CA ALA A 216 -3.65 3.09 -25.69
C ALA A 216 -3.08 4.16 -26.65
N SER A 217 -3.90 4.65 -27.59
CA SER A 217 -3.50 5.75 -28.49
C SER A 217 -3.31 7.06 -27.74
N VAL A 218 -4.22 7.40 -26.82
CA VAL A 218 -4.10 8.60 -25.97
C VAL A 218 -2.88 8.49 -25.05
N GLN A 219 -2.62 7.30 -24.50
CA GLN A 219 -1.44 7.04 -23.68
C GLN A 219 -0.15 7.28 -24.47
N SER A 220 -0.07 6.83 -25.73
CA SER A 220 1.08 7.08 -26.59
C SER A 220 1.35 8.58 -26.83
N GLU A 221 0.30 9.39 -27.04
CA GLU A 221 0.43 10.85 -27.21
C GLU A 221 0.93 11.54 -25.93
N ARG A 222 0.45 11.09 -24.76
CA ARG A 222 0.90 11.60 -23.45
C ARG A 222 2.36 11.24 -23.18
N LEU A 223 2.78 10.02 -23.53
CA LEU A 223 4.16 9.58 -23.38
C LEU A 223 5.11 10.39 -24.27
N ALA A 224 4.72 10.71 -25.50
CA ALA A 224 5.50 11.60 -26.37
C ALA A 224 5.69 13.00 -25.78
N SER A 225 4.65 13.51 -25.09
CA SER A 225 4.75 14.80 -24.37
C SER A 225 5.68 14.68 -23.17
N ALA A 226 5.58 13.60 -22.39
CA ALA A 226 6.47 13.34 -21.26
C ALA A 226 7.95 13.24 -21.69
N THR A 227 8.25 12.62 -22.84
CA THR A 227 9.62 12.61 -23.39
C THR A 227 10.13 14.02 -23.65
N ALA A 228 9.32 14.91 -24.23
CA ALA A 228 9.74 16.28 -24.52
C ALA A 228 10.02 17.09 -23.22
N GLU A 229 9.19 16.92 -22.19
CA GLU A 229 9.42 17.54 -20.88
C GLU A 229 10.70 16.99 -20.21
N THR A 230 10.99 15.70 -20.41
CA THR A 230 12.20 15.05 -19.86
C THR A 230 13.47 15.53 -20.58
N ASP A 231 13.40 15.79 -21.89
CA ASP A 231 14.49 16.42 -22.65
C ASP A 231 14.76 17.85 -22.16
N GLU A 232 13.72 18.63 -21.85
CA GLU A 232 13.85 19.99 -21.30
C GLU A 232 14.45 19.95 -19.89
N LEU A 233 14.00 19.01 -19.04
CA LEU A 233 14.57 18.79 -17.72
C LEU A 233 16.07 18.46 -17.80
N SER A 234 16.47 17.58 -18.71
CA SER A 234 17.88 17.23 -18.93
C SER A 234 18.72 18.47 -19.28
N ALA A 235 18.22 19.34 -20.16
CA ALA A 235 18.92 20.58 -20.53
C ALA A 235 19.06 21.55 -19.33
N ASN A 236 18.03 21.63 -18.48
CA ASN A 236 18.07 22.47 -17.28
C ASN A 236 19.08 21.93 -16.25
N ILE A 237 19.15 20.61 -16.07
CA ILE A 237 20.14 19.97 -15.18
C ILE A 237 21.57 20.28 -15.64
N GLU A 238 21.85 20.15 -16.94
CA GLU A 238 23.16 20.51 -17.50
C GLU A 238 23.51 22.00 -17.28
N GLU A 239 22.51 22.88 -17.39
CA GLU A 239 22.71 24.31 -17.14
C GLU A 239 22.99 24.59 -15.66
N ILE A 240 22.29 23.92 -14.73
CA ILE A 240 22.54 24.01 -13.29
C ILE A 240 23.96 23.56 -12.97
N ALA A 241 24.38 22.39 -13.44
CA ALA A 241 25.74 21.88 -13.22
C ALA A 241 26.81 22.86 -13.72
N SER A 242 26.63 23.42 -14.93
CA SER A 242 27.55 24.41 -15.49
C SER A 242 27.61 25.71 -14.66
N ARG A 243 26.47 26.17 -14.13
CA ARG A 243 26.41 27.38 -13.31
C ARG A 243 27.03 27.13 -11.94
N SER A 244 26.81 25.97 -11.33
CA SER A 244 27.42 25.55 -10.07
C SER A 244 28.95 25.54 -10.18
N GLU A 245 29.53 24.91 -11.19
CA GLU A 245 30.99 24.90 -11.42
C GLU A 245 31.58 26.32 -11.47
N ARG A 246 30.86 27.26 -12.09
CA ARG A 246 31.28 28.67 -12.14
C ARG A 246 31.23 29.34 -10.77
N VAL A 247 30.21 29.07 -9.96
CA VAL A 247 30.11 29.63 -8.60
C VAL A 247 31.18 29.03 -7.69
N ALA A 248 31.48 27.74 -7.78
CA ALA A 248 32.57 27.09 -7.06
C ALA A 248 33.92 27.77 -7.38
N THR A 249 34.20 27.99 -8.67
CA THR A 249 35.42 28.70 -9.10
C THR A 249 35.52 30.11 -8.48
N ILE A 250 34.45 30.90 -8.52
CA ILE A 250 34.43 32.26 -7.97
C ILE A 250 34.60 32.25 -6.45
N SER A 251 33.99 31.29 -5.77
CA SER A 251 34.05 31.12 -4.32
C SER A 251 35.48 30.76 -3.89
N ALA A 252 36.13 29.82 -4.58
CA ALA A 252 37.53 29.49 -4.35
C ALA A 252 38.48 30.69 -4.58
N GLU A 253 38.22 31.52 -5.60
CA GLU A 253 38.99 32.76 -5.82
C GLU A 253 38.74 33.80 -4.72
N THR A 254 37.52 33.87 -4.19
CA THR A 254 37.13 34.78 -3.11
C THR A 254 37.82 34.38 -1.80
N ALA A 255 37.77 33.10 -1.42
CA ALA A 255 38.47 32.57 -0.25
C ALA A 255 39.98 32.85 -0.31
N LYS A 256 40.59 32.60 -1.46
CA LYS A 256 42.01 32.91 -1.72
C LYS A 256 42.30 34.42 -1.58
N THR A 257 41.39 35.28 -2.01
CA THR A 257 41.55 36.74 -1.91
C THR A 257 41.39 37.21 -0.47
N GLY A 258 40.42 36.67 0.28
CA GLY A 258 40.27 36.89 1.72
C GLY A 258 41.54 36.54 2.49
N ARG A 259 42.10 35.33 2.26
CA ARG A 259 43.38 34.90 2.87
C ARG A 259 44.56 35.82 2.55
N LYS A 260 44.69 36.29 1.31
CA LYS A 260 45.72 37.29 0.95
C LYS A 260 45.47 38.64 1.63
N GLY A 261 44.21 39.04 1.79
CA GLY A 261 43.84 40.23 2.55
C GLY A 261 44.27 40.10 4.01
N LYS A 262 44.05 38.94 4.61
CA LYS A 262 44.48 38.61 5.97
C LYS A 262 46.00 38.76 6.14
N GLU A 263 46.79 38.17 5.25
CA GLU A 263 48.26 38.30 5.27
C GLU A 263 48.72 39.78 5.19
N ALA A 264 48.05 40.58 4.35
CA ALA A 264 48.36 42.00 4.20
C ALA A 264 47.97 42.81 5.45
N ALA A 265 46.85 42.51 6.08
CA ALA A 265 46.41 43.14 7.33
C ALA A 265 47.34 42.77 8.49
N GLN A 266 47.77 41.51 8.61
CA GLN A 266 48.77 41.10 9.60
C GLN A 266 50.10 41.86 9.42
N THR A 267 50.57 41.98 8.18
CA THR A 267 51.79 42.76 7.90
C THR A 267 51.64 44.23 8.31
N ALA A 268 50.43 44.79 8.22
CA ALA A 268 50.14 46.15 8.66
C ALA A 268 50.14 46.27 10.19
N ILE A 269 49.59 45.29 10.92
CA ILE A 269 49.66 45.21 12.40
C ILE A 269 51.12 45.19 12.86
N ASP A 270 51.93 44.28 12.31
CA ASP A 270 53.35 44.17 12.65
C ASP A 270 54.09 45.51 12.45
N GLY A 271 53.77 46.22 11.37
CA GLY A 271 54.32 47.55 11.09
C GLY A 271 53.85 48.63 12.07
N ILE A 272 52.61 48.58 12.55
CA ILE A 272 52.07 49.49 13.56
C ILE A 272 52.72 49.23 14.92
N GLU A 273 52.97 47.97 15.30
CA GLU A 273 53.69 47.60 16.52
C GLU A 273 55.15 48.10 16.51
N GLU A 274 55.84 48.03 15.36
CA GLU A 274 57.18 48.61 15.20
C GLU A 274 57.16 50.13 15.41
N ILE A 275 56.14 50.82 14.88
CA ILE A 275 55.95 52.26 15.13
C ILE A 275 55.68 52.52 16.62
N GLY A 276 54.88 51.68 17.29
CA GLY A 276 54.61 51.76 18.73
C GLY A 276 55.90 51.68 19.56
N THR A 277 56.76 50.71 19.24
CA THR A 277 58.07 50.57 19.90
C THR A 277 58.94 51.81 19.72
N GLY A 278 59.02 52.36 18.50
CA GLY A 278 59.76 53.59 18.23
C GLY A 278 59.19 54.82 18.95
N SER A 279 57.88 54.84 19.21
CA SER A 279 57.20 55.90 19.96
C SER A 279 57.61 55.86 21.45
N THR A 280 57.61 54.68 22.06
CA THR A 280 58.08 54.48 23.44
C THR A 280 59.55 54.87 23.61
N GLU A 281 60.44 54.49 22.68
CA GLU A 281 61.84 54.92 22.70
C GLU A 281 61.98 56.45 22.63
N ALA A 282 61.09 57.12 21.88
CA ALA A 282 61.07 58.58 21.80
C ALA A 282 60.63 59.22 23.12
N VAL A 283 59.66 58.64 23.85
CA VAL A 283 59.28 59.09 25.20
C VAL A 283 60.46 59.01 26.15
N GLU A 284 61.15 57.87 26.22
CA GLU A 284 62.31 57.69 27.11
C GLU A 284 63.43 58.71 26.83
N ALA A 285 63.68 59.01 25.55
CA ALA A 285 64.68 60.01 25.15
C ALA A 285 64.25 61.43 25.57
N ILE A 286 62.96 61.76 25.48
CA ILE A 286 62.37 63.04 25.90
C ILE A 286 62.41 63.18 27.42
N GLU A 287 62.12 62.12 28.18
CA GLU A 287 62.23 62.10 29.65
C GLU A 287 63.68 62.31 30.11
N THR A 288 64.62 61.61 29.48
CA THR A 288 66.06 61.80 29.74
C THR A 288 66.47 63.25 29.48
N LEU A 289 66.01 63.84 28.38
CA LEU A 289 66.26 65.26 28.08
C LEU A 289 65.63 66.19 29.12
N HIS A 290 64.45 65.86 29.65
CA HIS A 290 63.79 66.63 30.71
C HIS A 290 64.63 66.61 32.01
N GLU A 291 65.16 65.44 32.40
CA GLU A 291 66.07 65.30 33.54
C GLU A 291 67.36 66.09 33.36
N ASP A 292 67.98 66.01 32.18
CA ASP A 292 69.19 66.76 31.84
C ASP A 292 68.95 68.27 31.92
N VAL A 293 67.83 68.77 31.40
CA VAL A 293 67.44 70.19 31.47
C VAL A 293 67.30 70.64 32.92
N LYS A 294 66.66 69.84 33.77
CA LYS A 294 66.50 70.14 35.20
C LYS A 294 67.83 70.17 35.95
N ALA A 295 68.73 69.22 35.66
CA ALA A 295 70.07 69.22 36.25
C ALA A 295 70.88 70.45 35.83
N ILE A 296 70.72 70.93 34.59
CA ILE A 296 71.36 72.17 34.12
C ILE A 296 70.74 73.39 34.82
N ASP A 297 69.43 73.41 35.03
CA ASP A 297 68.74 74.51 35.73
C ASP A 297 69.27 74.70 37.16
N GLU A 298 69.42 73.62 37.93
CA GLU A 298 70.03 73.64 39.28
C GLU A 298 71.47 74.19 39.26
N LEU A 299 72.25 73.87 38.23
CA LEU A 299 73.61 74.41 38.07
C LEU A 299 73.59 75.91 37.74
N VAL A 300 72.65 76.36 36.92
CA VAL A 300 72.49 77.77 36.54
C VAL A 300 72.04 78.60 37.74
N GLU A 301 71.14 78.08 38.57
CA GLU A 301 70.70 78.71 39.82
C GLU A 301 71.87 78.87 40.81
N MET A 302 72.70 77.83 40.97
CA MET A 302 73.93 77.89 41.76
C MET A 302 74.93 78.93 41.20
N ILE A 303 75.08 79.01 39.88
CA ILE A 303 75.95 80.01 39.23
C ILE A 303 75.43 81.43 39.49
N SER A 304 74.11 81.63 39.40
CA SER A 304 73.46 82.91 39.69
C SER A 304 73.66 83.32 41.16
N GLU A 305 73.56 82.37 42.10
CA GLU A 305 73.83 82.62 43.52
C GLU A 305 75.30 82.97 43.78
N ILE A 306 76.25 82.25 43.16
CA ILE A 306 77.68 82.55 43.25
C ILE A 306 77.98 83.94 42.66
N ALA A 307 77.38 84.28 41.52
CA ALA A 307 77.51 85.60 40.90
C ALA A 307 76.94 86.70 41.81
N TRP A 308 75.79 86.49 42.44
CA TRP A 308 75.20 87.41 43.39
C TRP A 308 76.08 87.60 44.65
N GLN A 309 76.59 86.51 45.23
CA GLN A 309 77.51 86.56 46.38
C GLN A 309 78.81 87.29 46.00
N THR A 310 79.33 87.05 44.80
CA THR A 310 80.54 87.69 44.26
C THR A 310 80.32 89.19 44.04
N ASN A 311 79.16 89.58 43.49
CA ASN A 311 78.74 90.97 43.36
C ASN A 311 78.61 91.66 44.73
N MET A 312 78.01 91.00 45.73
CA MET A 312 77.93 91.53 47.10
C MET A 312 79.30 91.66 47.78
N LEU A 313 80.19 90.67 47.60
CA LEU A 313 81.58 90.73 48.08
C LEU A 313 82.35 91.87 47.43
N ALA A 314 82.20 92.06 46.12
CA ALA A 314 82.82 93.13 45.35
C ALA A 314 82.30 94.51 45.76
N VAL A 315 80.99 94.64 46.01
CA VAL A 315 80.38 95.88 46.55
C VAL A 315 80.92 96.18 47.96
N ASN A 316 81.00 95.18 48.84
CA ASN A 316 81.58 95.34 50.18
C ASN A 316 83.06 95.74 50.13
N ALA A 317 83.85 95.13 49.24
CA ALA A 317 85.25 95.46 49.02
C ALA A 317 85.44 96.88 48.46
N ASN A 318 84.60 97.30 47.51
CA ASN A 318 84.63 98.65 46.94
C ASN A 318 84.23 99.72 47.99
N ILE A 319 83.28 99.40 48.87
CA ILE A 319 82.91 100.25 50.02
C ILE A 319 84.07 100.38 51.01
N GLU A 320 84.76 99.29 51.35
CA GLU A 320 85.88 99.31 52.30
C GLU A 320 87.11 100.03 51.74
N ALA A 321 87.41 99.83 50.45
CA ALA A 321 88.44 100.60 49.72
C ALA A 321 88.12 102.12 49.66
N SER A 322 86.84 102.49 49.76
CA SER A 322 86.40 103.90 49.84
C SER A 322 86.36 104.46 51.29
N ARG A 323 86.51 103.60 52.31
CA ARG A 323 86.37 103.93 53.74
C ARG A 323 87.69 104.07 54.51
N GLY A 324 88.78 103.51 54.01
CA GLY A 324 90.10 103.59 54.64
C GLY A 324 90.69 105.00 54.61
N GLU A 325 90.65 105.72 55.73
CA GLU A 325 91.54 106.86 55.96
C GLU A 325 92.82 106.34 56.66
N SER A 326 93.88 105.92 55.94
CA SER A 326 95.29 105.98 56.39
C SER A 326 96.32 105.29 55.47
N LYS A 327 97.18 106.10 54.83
CA LYS A 327 98.62 105.87 54.56
C LYS A 327 99.06 104.47 54.06
N ASP A 328 98.81 104.17 52.78
CA ASP A 328 99.81 103.65 51.82
C ASP A 328 99.18 103.69 50.40
N GLY A 329 99.97 104.04 49.39
CA GLY A 329 99.49 104.46 48.05
C GLY A 329 98.98 103.37 47.10
N ASP A 330 98.51 102.24 47.61
CA ASP A 330 98.06 101.08 46.80
C ASP A 330 96.53 100.85 46.84
N GLU A 331 95.75 101.74 47.45
CA GLU A 331 94.30 101.58 47.66
C GLU A 331 93.43 101.91 46.41
N GLU A 332 93.90 102.75 45.48
CA GLU A 332 93.20 103.03 44.20
C GLU A 332 93.13 101.78 43.29
N GLY A 333 94.15 100.92 43.31
CA GLY A 333 94.17 99.68 42.53
C GLY A 333 93.17 98.64 43.02
N PHE A 334 92.93 98.58 44.34
CA PHE A 334 92.00 97.63 44.95
C PHE A 334 90.53 97.97 44.66
N ALA A 335 90.19 99.27 44.64
CA ALA A 335 88.85 99.75 44.26
C ALA A 335 88.53 99.47 42.78
N VAL A 336 89.51 99.65 41.88
CA VAL A 336 89.36 99.33 40.45
C VAL A 336 89.12 97.83 40.24
N VAL A 337 89.90 96.96 40.90
CA VAL A 337 89.70 95.50 40.83
C VAL A 337 88.34 95.08 41.39
N ALA A 338 87.87 95.69 42.48
CA ALA A 338 86.54 95.41 43.02
C ALA A 338 85.42 95.86 42.08
N SER A 339 85.58 96.98 41.35
CA SER A 339 84.63 97.40 40.32
C SER A 339 84.60 96.44 39.14
N GLU A 340 85.77 95.95 38.69
CA GLU A 340 85.88 94.97 37.61
C GLU A 340 85.24 93.62 37.98
N ILE A 341 85.44 93.14 39.21
CA ILE A 341 84.81 91.91 39.73
C ILE A 341 83.30 92.09 39.83
N LYS A 342 82.83 93.27 40.23
CA LYS A 342 81.40 93.59 40.29
C LYS A 342 80.75 93.54 38.91
N GLU A 343 81.40 94.16 37.92
CA GLU A 343 80.93 94.19 36.53
C GLU A 343 80.91 92.77 35.93
N LEU A 344 81.99 91.99 36.14
CA LEU A 344 82.06 90.59 35.72
C LEU A 344 80.99 89.72 36.39
N ALA A 345 80.74 89.90 37.70
CA ALA A 345 79.69 89.18 38.41
C ALA A 345 78.28 89.54 37.89
N SER A 346 78.05 90.81 37.52
CA SER A 346 76.80 91.26 36.90
C SER A 346 76.63 90.69 35.49
N GLU A 347 77.70 90.57 34.70
CA GLU A 347 77.68 89.91 33.39
C GLU A 347 77.37 88.42 33.52
N VAL A 348 77.98 87.72 34.49
CA VAL A 348 77.68 86.30 34.77
C VAL A 348 76.23 86.12 35.20
N GLN A 349 75.69 87.03 36.02
CA GLN A 349 74.29 86.99 36.43
C GLN A 349 73.33 87.19 35.25
N SER A 350 73.62 88.14 34.35
CA SER A 350 72.83 88.35 33.13
C SER A 350 72.94 87.16 32.15
N ALA A 351 74.10 86.52 32.06
CA ALA A 351 74.28 85.32 31.25
C ALA A 351 73.54 84.11 31.82
N ALA A 352 73.48 83.97 33.15
CA ALA A 352 72.69 82.94 33.82
C ALA A 352 71.18 83.13 33.54
N GLU A 353 70.65 84.35 33.66
CA GLU A 353 69.24 84.66 33.30
C GLU A 353 68.93 84.35 31.82
N GLU A 354 69.87 84.58 30.89
CA GLU A 354 69.67 84.23 29.48
C GLU A 354 69.66 82.70 29.27
N ILE A 355 70.46 81.94 30.02
CA ILE A 355 70.45 80.48 29.98
C ILE A 355 69.13 79.95 30.57
N GLU A 356 68.69 80.47 31.71
CA GLU A 356 67.41 80.14 32.36
C GLU A 356 66.23 80.31 31.39
N THR A 357 66.15 81.46 30.71
CA THR A 357 65.12 81.72 29.67
C THR A 357 65.17 80.71 28.51
N ARG A 358 66.37 80.23 28.14
CA ARG A 358 66.54 79.20 27.10
C ARG A 358 66.12 77.82 27.59
N LEU A 359 66.40 77.48 28.85
CA LEU A 359 65.99 76.23 29.48
C LEU A 359 64.47 76.15 29.60
N GLU A 360 63.81 77.21 30.07
CA GLU A 360 62.34 77.30 30.11
C GLU A 360 61.71 77.01 28.73
N ARG A 361 62.30 77.57 27.67
CA ARG A 361 61.85 77.31 26.28
C ARG A 361 62.12 75.89 25.81
N ILE A 362 63.20 75.25 26.25
CA ILE A 362 63.49 73.85 25.93
C ILE A 362 62.49 72.96 26.68
N GLN A 363 62.28 73.21 27.96
CA GLN A 363 61.34 72.48 28.81
C GLN A 363 59.92 72.52 28.24
N ALA A 364 59.43 73.70 27.85
CA ALA A 364 58.12 73.85 27.20
C ALA A 364 58.02 73.09 25.87
N ARG A 365 59.12 73.00 25.09
CA ARG A 365 59.16 72.23 23.84
C ARG A 365 59.20 70.72 24.10
N THR A 366 59.89 70.29 25.15
CA THR A 366 59.93 68.90 25.58
C THR A 366 58.55 68.45 26.05
N GLU A 367 57.81 69.27 26.81
CA GLU A 367 56.42 69.01 27.19
C GLU A 367 55.49 68.88 25.97
N THR A 368 55.59 69.81 25.01
CA THR A 368 54.81 69.71 23.75
C THR A 368 55.17 68.44 22.96
N ALA A 369 56.43 68.03 22.97
CA ALA A 369 56.86 66.81 22.30
C ALA A 369 56.32 65.57 23.01
N THR A 370 56.30 65.54 24.34
CA THR A 370 55.67 64.47 25.12
C THR A 370 54.18 64.35 24.78
N GLU A 371 53.43 65.47 24.79
CA GLU A 371 52.00 65.47 24.45
C GLU A 371 51.74 64.91 23.05
N ALA A 372 52.53 65.30 22.04
CA ALA A 372 52.38 64.81 20.67
C ALA A 372 52.70 63.31 20.53
N VAL A 373 53.67 62.79 21.30
CA VAL A 373 54.01 61.37 21.30
C VAL A 373 52.92 60.55 22.00
N THR A 374 52.36 61.04 23.11
CA THR A 374 51.20 60.41 23.77
C THR A 374 49.96 60.37 22.86
N GLU A 375 49.65 61.45 22.13
CA GLU A 375 48.57 61.44 21.12
C GLU A 375 48.86 60.41 20.01
N THR A 376 50.13 60.24 19.64
CA THR A 376 50.53 59.24 18.64
C THR A 376 50.34 57.82 19.17
N GLU A 377 50.61 57.54 20.45
CA GLU A 377 50.33 56.24 21.08
C GLU A 377 48.83 55.91 21.08
N GLU A 378 47.97 56.88 21.38
CA GLU A 378 46.50 56.71 21.31
C GLU A 378 46.04 56.39 19.87
N LEU A 379 46.60 57.06 18.87
CA LEU A 379 46.30 56.81 17.46
C LEU A 379 46.78 55.44 16.98
N ILE A 380 47.96 55.00 17.45
CA ILE A 380 48.50 53.66 17.17
C ILE A 380 47.54 52.59 17.69
N ALA A 381 47.10 52.69 18.95
CA ALA A 381 46.15 51.75 19.53
C ALA A 381 44.83 51.70 18.71
N ALA A 382 44.23 52.85 18.42
CA ALA A 382 43.00 52.92 17.65
C ALA A 382 43.13 52.35 16.21
N HIS A 383 44.30 52.52 15.58
CA HIS A 383 44.56 51.98 14.25
C HIS A 383 44.85 50.48 14.26
N THR A 384 45.54 49.96 15.29
CA THR A 384 45.67 48.51 15.51
C THR A 384 44.29 47.87 15.60
N ASP A 385 43.42 48.37 16.48
CA ASP A 385 42.05 47.86 16.64
C ASP A 385 41.28 47.88 15.30
N SER A 386 41.42 48.95 14.51
CA SER A 386 40.75 49.05 13.21
C SER A 386 41.26 48.04 12.17
N VAL A 387 42.55 47.70 12.19
CA VAL A 387 43.14 46.73 11.27
C VAL A 387 42.83 45.30 11.71
N GLU A 388 42.80 45.03 13.02
CA GLU A 388 42.34 43.75 13.59
C GLU A 388 40.88 43.45 13.24
N ASN A 389 40.00 44.46 13.31
CA ASN A 389 38.62 44.31 12.85
C ASN A 389 38.54 43.99 11.34
N ALA A 390 39.39 44.60 10.52
CA ALA A 390 39.46 44.29 9.09
C ALA A 390 40.03 42.89 8.81
N LEU A 391 40.99 42.43 9.63
CA LEU A 391 41.54 41.08 9.61
C LEU A 391 40.44 40.05 9.85
N SER A 392 39.66 40.23 10.91
CA SER A 392 38.54 39.37 11.28
C SER A 392 37.46 39.35 10.17
N ALA A 393 37.08 40.51 9.62
CA ALA A 393 36.12 40.54 8.51
C ALA A 393 36.63 39.82 7.25
N LEU A 394 37.93 39.84 6.97
CA LEU A 394 38.54 39.12 5.85
C LEU A 394 38.62 37.61 6.08
N GLU A 395 38.74 37.19 7.34
CA GLU A 395 38.60 35.78 7.75
C GLU A 395 37.18 35.28 7.54
N GLU A 396 36.18 36.02 8.03
CA GLU A 396 34.76 35.68 7.82
C GLU A 396 34.41 35.59 6.33
N ILE A 397 34.89 36.53 5.50
CA ILE A 397 34.67 36.47 4.03
C ILE A 397 35.30 35.20 3.43
N ALA A 398 36.48 34.80 3.90
CA ALA A 398 37.13 33.59 3.39
C ALA A 398 36.35 32.33 3.78
N GLU A 399 35.88 32.28 5.02
CA GLU A 399 35.05 31.21 5.57
C GLU A 399 33.72 31.09 4.83
N TYR A 400 32.97 32.18 4.67
CA TYR A 400 31.71 32.19 3.92
C TYR A 400 31.89 31.76 2.46
N ALA A 401 33.03 32.09 1.85
CA ALA A 401 33.34 31.66 0.50
C ALA A 401 33.68 30.15 0.43
N GLU A 402 34.29 29.58 1.47
CA GLU A 402 34.52 28.13 1.58
C GLU A 402 33.18 27.39 1.78
N GLN A 403 32.33 27.86 2.69
CA GLN A 403 30.97 27.32 2.88
C GLN A 403 30.12 27.41 1.61
N THR A 404 30.21 28.52 0.86
CA THR A 404 29.51 28.66 -0.44
C THR A 404 30.02 27.63 -1.45
N ASN A 405 31.33 27.35 -1.46
CA ASN A 405 31.91 26.36 -2.35
C ASN A 405 31.45 24.94 -2.01
N ASP A 406 31.29 24.62 -0.73
CA ASP A 406 30.82 23.31 -0.29
C ASP A 406 29.34 23.10 -0.64
N GLY A 407 28.47 24.09 -0.35
CA GLY A 407 27.06 24.03 -0.77
C GLY A 407 26.88 23.95 -2.29
N VAL A 408 27.80 24.51 -3.08
CA VAL A 408 27.77 24.38 -4.54
C VAL A 408 28.20 22.98 -5.00
N GLN A 409 29.09 22.30 -4.28
CA GLN A 409 29.43 20.90 -4.55
C GLN A 409 28.25 19.98 -4.27
N GLU A 410 27.48 20.25 -3.20
CA GLU A 410 26.22 19.55 -2.92
C GLU A 410 25.20 19.74 -4.06
N ILE A 411 25.03 20.97 -4.56
CA ILE A 411 24.17 21.24 -5.73
C ILE A 411 24.66 20.46 -6.97
N SER A 412 25.98 20.34 -7.16
CA SER A 412 26.54 19.56 -8.28
C SER A 412 26.22 18.07 -8.14
N ALA A 413 26.36 17.51 -6.95
CA ALA A 413 26.02 16.11 -6.68
C ALA A 413 24.52 15.85 -6.90
N ALA A 414 23.66 16.75 -6.42
CA ALA A 414 22.22 16.67 -6.65
C ALA A 414 21.87 16.76 -8.15
N ALA A 415 22.55 17.62 -8.92
CA ALA A 415 22.35 17.70 -10.36
C ALA A 415 22.77 16.40 -11.08
N ASP A 416 23.85 15.75 -10.67
CA ASP A 416 24.28 14.46 -11.20
C ASP A 416 23.25 13.35 -10.90
N GLN A 417 22.74 13.30 -9.67
CA GLN A 417 21.68 12.36 -9.27
C GLN A 417 20.36 12.60 -10.03
N GLN A 418 20.00 13.86 -10.25
CA GLN A 418 18.85 14.22 -11.08
C GLN A 418 19.04 13.79 -12.54
N ALA A 419 20.26 13.89 -13.08
CA ALA A 419 20.55 13.41 -14.43
C ALA A 419 20.36 11.89 -14.54
N GLU A 420 20.83 11.12 -13.56
CA GLU A 420 20.63 9.66 -13.51
C GLU A 420 19.15 9.30 -13.39
N SER A 421 18.43 9.94 -12.47
CA SER A 421 16.98 9.73 -12.28
C SER A 421 16.20 10.05 -13.56
N THR A 422 16.59 11.12 -14.26
CA THR A 422 15.99 11.52 -15.54
C THR A 422 16.23 10.43 -16.61
N GLN A 423 17.40 9.81 -16.66
CA GLN A 423 17.66 8.68 -17.57
C GLN A 423 16.79 7.46 -17.25
N GLN A 424 16.53 7.17 -15.98
CA GLN A 424 15.62 6.11 -15.57
C GLN A 424 14.17 6.41 -16.00
N VAL A 425 13.72 7.65 -15.84
CA VAL A 425 12.40 8.09 -16.33
C VAL A 425 12.28 7.92 -17.84
N VAL A 426 13.32 8.28 -18.62
CA VAL A 426 13.32 8.04 -20.07
C VAL A 426 13.15 6.56 -20.40
N ALA A 427 13.84 5.67 -19.69
CA ALA A 427 13.73 4.23 -19.90
C ALA A 427 12.30 3.71 -19.59
N LEU A 428 11.69 4.17 -18.50
CA LEU A 428 10.31 3.82 -18.14
C LEU A 428 9.29 4.33 -19.17
N VAL A 429 9.50 5.53 -19.70
CA VAL A 429 8.63 6.09 -20.75
C VAL A 429 8.73 5.27 -22.03
N ASP A 430 9.93 4.85 -22.44
CA ASP A 430 10.14 4.01 -23.64
C ASP A 430 9.54 2.60 -23.47
N GLU A 431 9.68 2.00 -22.29
CA GLU A 431 9.04 0.72 -21.96
C GLU A 431 7.50 0.84 -22.00
N THR A 432 6.95 1.89 -21.38
CA THR A 432 5.49 2.12 -21.37
C THR A 432 4.95 2.40 -22.76
N ALA A 433 5.72 3.10 -23.61
CA ALA A 433 5.36 3.32 -25.00
C ALA A 433 5.31 2.00 -25.79
N THR A 434 6.27 1.12 -25.55
CA THR A 434 6.29 -0.24 -26.14
C THR A 434 5.10 -1.07 -25.67
N ILE A 435 4.73 -0.99 -24.39
CA ILE A 435 3.53 -1.67 -23.85
C ILE A 435 2.25 -1.13 -24.49
N SER A 436 2.16 0.19 -24.67
CA SER A 436 0.99 0.84 -25.29
C SER A 436 0.80 0.37 -26.74
N ASP A 437 1.88 0.31 -27.53
CA ASP A 437 1.86 -0.20 -28.91
C ASP A 437 1.43 -1.68 -28.96
N ARG A 438 1.93 -2.49 -28.03
CA ARG A 438 1.55 -3.91 -27.93
C ARG A 438 0.10 -4.09 -27.50
N THR A 439 -0.40 -3.23 -26.62
CA THR A 439 -1.79 -3.23 -26.15
C THR A 439 -2.74 -2.88 -27.28
N SER A 440 -2.42 -1.87 -28.09
CA SER A 440 -3.16 -1.53 -29.31
C SER A 440 -3.23 -2.71 -30.28
N THR A 441 -2.09 -3.36 -30.56
CA THR A 441 -2.04 -4.54 -31.43
C THR A 441 -2.86 -5.71 -30.87
N LEU A 442 -2.82 -5.95 -29.56
CA LEU A 442 -3.62 -7.00 -28.91
C LEU A 442 -5.12 -6.69 -28.98
N ALA A 443 -5.49 -5.43 -28.80
CA ALA A 443 -6.86 -4.96 -28.92
C ALA A 443 -7.42 -5.23 -30.32
N GLU A 444 -6.68 -4.91 -31.38
CA GLU A 444 -7.07 -5.22 -32.76
C GLU A 444 -7.30 -6.73 -32.99
N ASN A 445 -6.45 -7.59 -32.42
CA ASN A 445 -6.57 -9.05 -32.56
C ASN A 445 -7.80 -9.61 -31.82
N VAL A 446 -8.09 -9.08 -30.63
CA VAL A 446 -9.26 -9.48 -29.84
C VAL A 446 -10.54 -9.01 -30.52
N ALA A 447 -10.58 -7.78 -31.06
CA ALA A 447 -11.69 -7.28 -31.84
C ALA A 447 -12.01 -8.19 -33.05
N ALA A 448 -10.98 -8.56 -33.82
CA ALA A 448 -11.13 -9.50 -34.94
C ALA A 448 -11.67 -10.88 -34.49
N SER A 449 -11.22 -11.38 -33.34
CA SER A 449 -11.68 -12.66 -32.79
C SER A 449 -13.16 -12.60 -32.34
N ALA A 450 -13.59 -11.48 -31.75
CA ALA A 450 -14.98 -11.26 -31.36
C ALA A 450 -15.92 -11.18 -32.57
N GLU A 451 -15.49 -10.57 -33.68
CA GLU A 451 -16.22 -10.56 -34.96
C GLU A 451 -16.35 -11.97 -35.56
N GLU A 452 -15.27 -12.76 -35.54
CA GLU A 452 -15.28 -14.15 -36.00
C GLU A 452 -16.22 -15.01 -35.14
N GLN A 453 -16.20 -14.83 -33.82
CA GLN A 453 -17.08 -15.52 -32.87
C GLN A 453 -18.55 -15.20 -33.14
N THR A 454 -18.89 -13.93 -33.35
CA THR A 454 -20.25 -13.49 -33.71
C THR A 454 -20.72 -14.16 -35.01
N THR A 455 -19.85 -14.24 -36.01
CA THR A 455 -20.13 -14.92 -37.28
C THR A 455 -20.38 -16.43 -37.08
N ALA A 456 -19.56 -17.09 -36.25
CA ALA A 456 -19.73 -18.51 -35.95
C ALA A 456 -21.03 -18.79 -35.19
N LEU A 457 -21.39 -17.94 -34.22
CA LEU A 457 -22.63 -18.06 -33.43
C LEU A 457 -23.88 -17.87 -34.29
N SER A 458 -23.86 -16.97 -35.27
CA SER A 458 -24.95 -16.84 -36.25
C SER A 458 -25.21 -18.16 -36.97
N SER A 459 -24.16 -18.88 -37.40
CA SER A 459 -24.28 -20.19 -38.07
C SER A 459 -24.86 -21.27 -37.14
N VAL A 460 -24.47 -21.26 -35.85
CA VAL A 460 -25.01 -22.17 -34.84
C VAL A 460 -26.49 -21.88 -34.58
N SER A 461 -26.86 -20.61 -34.45
CA SER A 461 -28.25 -20.18 -34.28
C SER A 461 -29.12 -20.61 -35.49
N ASP A 462 -28.62 -20.41 -36.72
CA ASP A 462 -29.33 -20.84 -37.94
C ASP A 462 -29.54 -22.37 -37.96
N SER A 463 -28.52 -23.13 -37.58
CA SER A 463 -28.58 -24.60 -37.51
C SER A 463 -29.55 -25.09 -36.42
N ALA A 464 -29.58 -24.40 -35.27
CA ALA A 464 -30.50 -24.70 -34.17
C ALA A 464 -31.96 -24.41 -34.56
N ALA A 465 -32.20 -23.32 -35.29
CA ALA A 465 -33.51 -22.98 -35.83
C ALA A 465 -34.00 -24.01 -36.86
N GLU A 466 -33.14 -24.45 -37.78
CA GLU A 466 -33.47 -25.51 -38.76
C GLU A 466 -33.79 -26.85 -38.07
N LEU A 467 -33.07 -27.17 -36.98
CA LEU A 467 -33.32 -28.36 -36.18
C LEU A 467 -34.66 -28.28 -35.43
N ALA A 468 -34.99 -27.12 -34.84
CA ALA A 468 -36.27 -26.87 -34.18
C ALA A 468 -37.45 -26.96 -35.16
N GLU A 469 -37.29 -26.44 -36.38
CA GLU A 469 -38.28 -26.55 -37.45
C GLU A 469 -38.49 -28.01 -37.87
N SER A 470 -37.39 -28.75 -38.09
CA SER A 470 -37.43 -30.17 -38.45
C SER A 470 -38.07 -31.03 -37.36
N ALA A 471 -37.76 -30.76 -36.09
CA ALA A 471 -38.35 -31.44 -34.94
C ALA A 471 -39.84 -31.10 -34.81
N THR A 472 -40.22 -29.84 -35.00
CA THR A 472 -41.63 -29.41 -35.02
C THR A 472 -42.43 -30.11 -36.12
N TRP A 473 -41.89 -30.19 -37.34
CA TRP A 473 -42.51 -30.93 -38.43
C TRP A 473 -42.69 -32.42 -38.11
N LEU A 474 -41.67 -33.03 -37.47
CA LEU A 474 -41.74 -34.43 -37.04
C LEU A 474 -42.78 -34.65 -35.95
N ARG A 475 -42.88 -33.74 -34.97
CA ARG A 475 -43.93 -33.74 -33.93
C ARG A 475 -45.32 -33.74 -34.55
N ASP A 476 -45.57 -32.81 -35.46
CA ASP A 476 -46.86 -32.65 -36.12
C ASP A 476 -47.23 -33.90 -36.94
N THR A 477 -46.23 -34.53 -37.55
CA THR A 477 -46.41 -35.81 -38.27
C THR A 477 -46.74 -36.95 -37.32
N LEU A 478 -46.05 -37.03 -36.16
CA LEU A 478 -46.32 -38.05 -35.14
C LEU A 478 -47.69 -37.85 -34.46
N ASP A 479 -48.20 -36.63 -34.40
CA ASP A 479 -49.53 -36.33 -33.84
C ASP A 479 -50.70 -36.84 -34.68
N MET A 480 -50.45 -37.21 -35.95
CA MET A 480 -51.40 -37.93 -36.77
C MET A 480 -51.68 -39.35 -36.24
N TYR A 481 -50.73 -39.94 -35.51
CA TYR A 481 -50.88 -41.24 -34.88
C TYR A 481 -51.57 -41.07 -33.52
N LYS A 482 -52.71 -41.74 -33.32
CA LYS A 482 -53.54 -41.67 -32.11
C LYS A 482 -53.42 -42.96 -31.30
N ALA A 483 -52.69 -42.86 -30.20
CA ALA A 483 -52.52 -43.89 -29.18
C ALA A 483 -53.77 -44.02 -28.29
N ARG A 484 -53.83 -45.04 -27.42
CA ARG A 484 -54.99 -45.21 -26.51
C ARG A 484 -55.16 -44.05 -25.53
N GLN A 485 -54.04 -43.43 -25.12
CA GLN A 485 -54.02 -42.24 -24.26
C GLN A 485 -54.57 -40.98 -24.96
N ASP A 486 -54.61 -40.96 -26.29
CA ASP A 486 -55.15 -39.84 -27.08
C ASP A 486 -56.67 -39.96 -27.34
N VAL A 487 -57.30 -41.05 -26.88
CA VAL A 487 -58.72 -41.37 -27.13
C VAL A 487 -59.48 -41.47 -25.79
N PRO A 488 -60.42 -40.54 -25.51
CA PRO A 488 -61.17 -40.54 -24.25
C PRO A 488 -61.90 -41.86 -23.98
N GLY A 489 -61.65 -42.48 -22.82
CA GLY A 489 -62.29 -43.72 -22.39
C GLY A 489 -61.61 -45.02 -22.85
N GLN A 490 -60.49 -44.95 -23.57
CA GLN A 490 -59.62 -46.11 -23.88
C GLN A 490 -58.29 -46.10 -23.10
N GLU A 491 -58.17 -45.20 -22.13
CA GLU A 491 -57.02 -45.06 -21.24
C GLU A 491 -56.75 -46.37 -20.47
N ARG A 492 -55.51 -46.85 -20.52
CA ARG A 492 -55.07 -47.99 -19.72
C ARG A 492 -54.97 -47.55 -18.26
N ALA A 493 -55.59 -48.28 -17.34
CA ALA A 493 -55.32 -48.10 -15.91
C ALA A 493 -53.81 -48.27 -15.66
N PRO A 494 -53.17 -47.44 -14.81
CA PRO A 494 -51.73 -47.51 -14.59
C PRO A 494 -51.36 -48.92 -14.14
N ALA A 495 -50.40 -49.54 -14.83
CA ALA A 495 -49.87 -50.82 -14.42
C ALA A 495 -49.21 -50.65 -13.04
N VAL A 496 -49.59 -51.49 -12.08
CA VAL A 496 -48.88 -51.61 -10.81
C VAL A 496 -47.46 -52.06 -11.15
N VAL A 497 -46.49 -51.17 -10.93
CA VAL A 497 -45.06 -51.48 -11.05
C VAL A 497 -44.72 -52.47 -9.93
N THR A 498 -44.56 -53.75 -10.27
CA THR A 498 -43.82 -54.68 -9.43
C THR A 498 -42.33 -54.43 -9.66
N GLU A 499 -41.65 -53.96 -8.61
CA GLU A 499 -40.19 -53.86 -8.56
C GLU A 499 -39.53 -55.17 -9.04
N GLY A 500 -38.70 -55.07 -10.08
CA GLY A 500 -38.05 -56.23 -10.66
C GLY A 500 -37.29 -55.92 -11.94
N ASP A 501 -36.14 -55.26 -11.77
CA ASP A 501 -34.93 -55.41 -12.58
C ASP A 501 -35.01 -55.09 -14.09
N SER A 502 -34.55 -53.90 -14.47
CA SER A 502 -33.65 -53.73 -15.62
C SER A 502 -32.96 -52.38 -15.52
N SER A 503 -31.73 -52.41 -15.01
CA SER A 503 -30.73 -51.39 -15.22
C SER A 503 -30.41 -51.25 -16.71
N VAL A 504 -30.60 -50.06 -17.27
CA VAL A 504 -29.75 -49.54 -18.34
C VAL A 504 -29.26 -48.17 -17.91
N SER A 505 -28.09 -48.18 -17.27
CA SER A 505 -27.29 -47.00 -17.04
C SER A 505 -26.82 -46.43 -18.38
N VAL A 506 -27.24 -45.22 -18.72
CA VAL A 506 -26.42 -44.34 -19.55
C VAL A 506 -25.81 -43.34 -18.59
N ALA A 507 -24.52 -43.51 -18.35
CA ALA A 507 -23.74 -42.67 -17.48
C ALA A 507 -23.84 -41.21 -17.93
N ALA A 508 -24.30 -40.34 -17.03
CA ALA A 508 -23.96 -38.93 -17.07
C ALA A 508 -22.44 -38.86 -16.90
N ASN A 509 -21.74 -38.52 -17.97
CA ASN A 509 -20.34 -38.14 -17.91
C ASN A 509 -20.33 -36.67 -17.47
N GLU A 510 -20.24 -36.45 -16.16
CA GLU A 510 -19.76 -35.20 -15.60
C GLU A 510 -18.32 -35.00 -16.08
N ASN A 511 -18.14 -34.06 -16.99
CA ASN A 511 -16.87 -33.35 -17.11
C ASN A 511 -17.16 -31.92 -17.59
N ALA A 512 -17.81 -31.15 -16.72
CA ALA A 512 -17.78 -29.70 -16.79
C ALA A 512 -16.66 -29.24 -15.83
N ASN A 513 -15.51 -28.96 -16.43
CA ASN A 513 -14.42 -28.24 -15.80
C ASN A 513 -14.87 -26.77 -15.69
N ALA A 514 -15.48 -26.40 -14.58
CA ALA A 514 -15.70 -25.01 -14.19
C ALA A 514 -14.74 -24.71 -13.03
N ASN A 515 -13.68 -23.97 -13.38
CA ASN A 515 -12.74 -23.42 -12.44
C ASN A 515 -13.32 -22.07 -11.98
N THR A 516 -13.98 -22.05 -10.83
CA THR A 516 -14.27 -20.81 -10.10
C THR A 516 -13.90 -21.04 -8.65
N ASN A 517 -12.91 -20.26 -8.24
CA ASN A 517 -12.24 -20.31 -6.96
C ASN A 517 -12.88 -19.21 -6.10
N GLU A 518 -13.84 -19.55 -5.25
CA GLU A 518 -14.23 -18.71 -4.12
C GLU A 518 -14.58 -19.63 -2.95
N ASN A 519 -13.70 -19.63 -1.95
CA ASN A 519 -13.89 -20.36 -0.71
C ASN A 519 -14.46 -19.40 0.32
N GLU A 520 -15.73 -19.61 0.67
CA GLU A 520 -16.34 -19.11 1.89
C GLU A 520 -15.61 -19.70 3.12
N ASN A 521 -15.46 -18.91 4.18
CA ASN A 521 -15.62 -19.46 5.51
C ASN A 521 -16.32 -18.46 6.43
N ALA A 522 -17.63 -18.63 6.57
CA ALA A 522 -18.35 -18.19 7.75
C ALA A 522 -19.23 -19.34 8.25
N THR A 523 -18.99 -19.80 9.48
CA THR A 523 -19.94 -20.67 10.20
C THR A 523 -20.59 -19.88 11.33
N THR A 524 -21.88 -19.55 11.10
CA THR A 524 -23.03 -19.63 12.02
C THR A 524 -23.10 -18.79 13.31
N GLY A 525 -24.17 -18.00 13.44
CA GLY A 525 -24.71 -17.61 14.75
C GLY A 525 -25.82 -16.55 14.82
N ASP A 526 -27.06 -16.93 14.51
CA ASP A 526 -28.33 -16.45 15.11
C ASP A 526 -28.90 -15.02 14.86
N GLY A 527 -29.89 -14.94 13.96
CA GLY A 527 -31.28 -14.60 14.30
C GLY A 527 -31.71 -13.17 14.65
N ARG A 528 -32.38 -12.47 13.71
CA ARG A 528 -33.78 -11.97 13.85
C ARG A 528 -34.32 -11.29 12.58
N SER A 529 -35.64 -11.42 12.42
CA SER A 529 -36.51 -11.10 11.26
C SER A 529 -36.46 -9.68 10.65
N PRO A 530 -36.81 -9.52 9.37
CA PRO A 530 -37.16 -8.23 8.77
C PRO A 530 -38.68 -8.04 8.64
N SER A 531 -39.13 -6.78 8.74
CA SER A 531 -40.47 -6.37 8.29
C SER A 531 -40.42 -5.06 7.51
N THR A 532 -40.81 -5.19 6.24
CA THR A 532 -41.77 -4.35 5.49
C THR A 532 -41.39 -2.98 4.91
N LEU A 533 -41.37 -2.98 3.56
CA LEU A 533 -42.12 -2.11 2.62
C LEU A 533 -41.65 -0.65 2.39
N PRO A 534 -42.07 0.01 1.28
CA PRO A 534 -42.14 -0.45 -0.12
C PRO A 534 -41.71 0.62 -1.17
N GLU A 535 -41.75 0.17 -2.43
CA GLU A 535 -41.64 0.87 -3.72
C GLU A 535 -42.68 1.99 -3.97
N ASP A 536 -42.34 2.86 -4.94
CA ASP A 536 -43.18 3.53 -5.97
C ASP A 536 -42.55 4.92 -6.26
N GLY A 537 -42.36 5.44 -7.48
CA GLY A 537 -42.70 5.02 -8.81
C GLY A 537 -42.65 6.23 -9.78
N VAL A 538 -42.13 5.98 -11.00
CA VAL A 538 -42.60 6.42 -12.33
C VAL A 538 -42.45 7.89 -12.83
N ASP A 539 -42.07 7.96 -14.12
CA ASP A 539 -42.27 8.98 -15.18
C ASP A 539 -41.31 10.18 -15.22
N GLY A 540 -40.72 10.60 -16.34
CA GLY A 540 -40.97 10.32 -17.77
C GLY A 540 -40.90 11.63 -18.57
N GLY A 541 -40.17 11.66 -19.70
CA GLY A 541 -40.47 12.56 -20.83
C GLY A 541 -39.50 13.71 -21.20
N ALA A 542 -38.63 13.40 -22.16
CA ALA A 542 -37.95 14.19 -23.21
C ALA A 542 -38.31 15.67 -23.50
N ALA A 543 -37.29 16.49 -23.86
CA ALA A 543 -37.19 17.22 -25.16
C ALA A 543 -35.88 18.03 -25.37
N SER A 544 -35.17 17.67 -26.45
CA SER A 544 -34.30 18.39 -27.42
C SER A 544 -33.57 19.74 -27.15
N VAL A 545 -32.24 19.68 -27.37
CA VAL A 545 -31.36 20.45 -28.32
C VAL A 545 -31.58 21.96 -28.53
N THR A 546 -30.55 22.77 -28.19
CA THR A 546 -29.92 23.77 -29.10
C THR A 546 -28.50 24.15 -28.68
N ASP A 547 -27.67 24.25 -29.71
CA ASP A 547 -26.28 24.73 -29.86
C ASP A 547 -26.06 26.21 -29.44
N ALA A 548 -24.87 26.54 -28.92
CA ALA A 548 -24.05 27.73 -29.20
C ALA A 548 -23.18 28.24 -28.02
N THR A 549 -21.86 28.06 -28.19
CA THR A 549 -20.76 29.05 -27.99
C THR A 549 -20.61 29.87 -26.69
N GLY A 550 -19.44 29.73 -26.05
CA GLY A 550 -18.74 30.81 -25.34
C GLY A 550 -18.51 30.57 -23.83
N PRO A 551 -17.29 30.81 -23.28
CA PRO A 551 -16.99 30.58 -21.88
C PRO A 551 -17.34 31.81 -21.01
N PRO A 552 -17.78 31.59 -19.76
CA PRO A 552 -17.55 32.55 -18.67
C PRO A 552 -16.90 31.84 -17.47
N SER A 553 -15.73 32.28 -17.01
CA SER A 553 -15.53 33.28 -15.94
C SER A 553 -15.94 32.79 -14.54
N GLU A 554 -14.96 32.84 -13.64
CA GLU A 554 -15.05 32.97 -12.18
C GLU A 554 -16.45 33.19 -11.60
N THR A 555 -16.89 32.28 -10.74
CA THR A 555 -17.62 32.62 -9.51
C THR A 555 -17.39 31.52 -8.47
N ALA A 556 -16.70 31.89 -7.40
CA ALA A 556 -16.74 31.20 -6.13
C ALA A 556 -18.16 31.33 -5.52
N ASP A 557 -18.66 30.24 -4.96
CA ASP A 557 -19.80 30.18 -4.05
C ASP A 557 -19.33 29.27 -2.90
N GLY A 558 -19.21 29.68 -1.63
CA GLY A 558 -19.83 30.82 -0.97
C GLY A 558 -20.74 30.40 0.19
N THR A 559 -20.55 29.24 0.84
CA THR A 559 -21.24 28.96 2.12
C THR A 559 -20.53 29.67 3.26
N THR A 560 -20.91 30.93 3.47
CA THR A 560 -20.53 31.75 4.63
C THR A 560 -21.42 31.40 5.82
N PHE A 561 -20.82 30.97 6.93
CA PHE A 561 -21.43 31.05 8.25
C PHE A 561 -21.35 32.51 8.73
N GLU A 562 -22.51 33.10 9.05
CA GLU A 562 -22.62 34.46 9.59
C GLU A 562 -22.04 34.53 11.02
N PHE A 563 -20.97 35.33 11.20
CA PHE A 563 -20.72 36.01 12.47
C PHE A 563 -20.91 37.52 12.26
N ASN A 564 -21.76 38.08 13.11
CA ASN A 564 -22.21 39.47 13.05
C ASN A 564 -21.11 40.42 13.52
N ASP A 565 -20.96 41.53 12.80
CA ASP A 565 -20.01 42.64 12.95
C ASP A 565 -19.87 43.21 14.38
N LEU A 566 -18.69 43.77 14.68
CA LEU A 566 -18.56 45.21 15.02
C LEU A 566 -17.10 45.74 15.00
N GLU A 567 -16.92 46.68 14.07
CA GLU A 567 -16.10 47.90 14.07
C GLU A 567 -14.56 47.88 13.90
N SER A 568 -14.18 48.55 12.82
CA SER A 568 -12.85 49.00 12.43
C SER A 568 -12.52 50.38 13.06
N ALA A 569 -11.29 50.55 13.56
CA ALA A 569 -10.60 51.85 13.61
C ALA A 569 -9.09 51.72 13.92
N ASP A 570 -8.28 52.10 12.94
CA ASP A 570 -7.04 52.90 13.01
C ASP A 570 -6.04 52.69 14.19
N GLY A 571 -4.89 52.09 13.85
CA GLY A 571 -3.54 52.48 14.29
C GLY A 571 -3.22 52.63 15.79
N THR A 572 -2.79 51.54 16.43
CA THR A 572 -1.61 51.43 17.32
C THR A 572 -1.48 49.96 17.75
N ALA A 573 -0.26 49.39 17.75
CA ALA A 573 0.02 48.06 18.29
C ALA A 573 -0.50 47.97 19.74
N GLY A 574 -1.59 47.23 19.93
CA GLY A 574 -2.15 46.89 21.23
C GLY A 574 -1.85 45.42 21.50
N ALA A 575 -1.34 45.12 22.70
CA ALA A 575 -1.24 43.76 23.21
C ALA A 575 -2.60 43.06 23.04
N THR A 576 -2.59 41.88 22.41
CA THR A 576 -3.79 41.06 22.29
C THR A 576 -4.13 40.49 23.67
N ASP A 577 -5.42 40.47 24.00
CA ASP A 577 -6.00 39.86 25.20
C ASP A 577 -6.02 38.30 25.07
N ASP A 578 -5.13 37.74 24.25
CA ASP A 578 -5.05 36.30 23.97
C ASP A 578 -4.38 35.60 25.16
N LEU A 579 -4.93 34.46 25.58
CA LEU A 579 -4.25 33.58 26.53
C LEU A 579 -2.95 33.03 25.89
N PRO A 580 -1.75 33.33 26.43
CA PRO A 580 -0.53 32.67 25.99
C PRO A 580 -0.63 31.16 26.21
N THR A 581 0.07 30.37 25.42
CA THR A 581 0.21 28.94 25.61
C THR A 581 0.75 28.67 27.00
N GLN A 582 0.04 27.84 27.74
CA GLN A 582 0.48 27.27 29.00
C GLN A 582 0.53 25.77 28.85
N PHE A 583 1.55 25.16 29.44
CA PHE A 583 1.80 23.73 29.43
C PHE A 583 1.93 23.23 30.87
N GLY A 584 1.28 22.12 31.17
CA GLY A 584 1.46 21.43 32.44
C GLY A 584 1.69 19.93 32.21
N SER A 585 2.65 19.38 32.92
CA SER A 585 2.99 17.95 32.94
C SER A 585 2.55 17.32 34.28
N GLY A 586 2.26 16.03 34.25
CA GLY A 586 1.90 15.31 35.46
C GLY A 586 2.07 13.81 35.30
N VAL A 587 2.68 13.18 36.31
CA VAL A 587 2.88 11.73 36.38
C VAL A 587 2.18 11.15 37.60
N ALA A 588 1.70 9.92 37.54
CA ALA A 588 1.18 9.19 38.69
C ALA A 588 1.42 7.68 38.60
N VAL A 589 1.61 7.05 39.76
CA VAL A 589 1.74 5.59 39.93
C VAL A 589 0.77 5.16 41.03
N GLY A 590 0.11 4.01 40.85
CA GLY A 590 -0.80 3.44 41.83
C GLY A 590 -1.45 2.14 41.37
N ASP A 591 -2.39 1.60 42.15
CA ASP A 591 -3.02 0.30 41.83
C ASP A 591 -4.35 0.43 41.03
N ASP A 592 -4.94 1.63 40.99
CA ASP A 592 -6.27 1.87 40.40
C ASP A 592 -6.15 2.88 39.25
N GLY A 593 -6.39 2.41 38.02
CA GLY A 593 -6.20 3.22 36.81
C GLY A 593 -6.99 4.53 36.81
N PHE A 594 -8.21 4.53 37.36
CA PHE A 594 -9.02 5.75 37.44
C PHE A 594 -8.40 6.79 38.37
N GLU A 595 -8.01 6.40 39.58
CA GLU A 595 -7.36 7.33 40.52
C GLU A 595 -5.97 7.77 40.04
N VAL A 596 -5.24 6.90 39.35
CA VAL A 596 -3.92 7.22 38.74
C VAL A 596 -4.08 8.25 37.62
N GLY A 597 -4.96 7.99 36.64
CA GLY A 597 -5.21 8.93 35.54
C GLY A 597 -5.72 10.29 36.05
N LYS A 598 -6.62 10.27 37.03
CA LYS A 598 -7.09 11.49 37.70
C LYS A 598 -5.97 12.25 38.42
N ALA A 599 -5.07 11.55 39.10
CA ALA A 599 -3.97 12.18 39.82
C ALA A 599 -2.94 12.79 38.86
N ALA A 600 -2.60 12.10 37.77
CA ALA A 600 -1.71 12.62 36.72
C ALA A 600 -2.30 13.88 36.08
N ALA A 601 -3.56 13.83 35.64
CA ALA A 601 -4.24 14.98 35.05
C ALA A 601 -4.41 16.16 36.04
N ALA A 602 -4.65 15.89 37.33
CA ALA A 602 -4.73 16.95 38.33
C ALA A 602 -3.39 17.66 38.54
N ARG A 603 -2.27 16.93 38.52
CA ARG A 603 -0.92 17.51 38.59
C ARG A 603 -0.62 18.36 37.36
N ALA A 604 -0.93 17.86 36.16
CA ALA A 604 -0.78 18.62 34.93
C ALA A 604 -1.64 19.90 34.93
N ALA A 605 -2.87 19.81 35.44
CA ALA A 605 -3.77 20.96 35.53
C ALA A 605 -3.31 22.01 36.55
N ASP A 606 -2.58 21.62 37.60
CA ASP A 606 -1.98 22.58 38.56
C ASP A 606 -0.91 23.47 37.90
N GLY A 607 -0.35 23.04 36.76
CA GLY A 607 0.55 23.85 35.91
C GLY A 607 -0.15 24.88 35.02
N LEU A 608 -1.49 24.86 34.93
CA LEU A 608 -2.27 25.76 34.09
C LEU A 608 -2.98 26.83 34.94
N GLU A 609 -2.69 28.11 34.70
CA GLU A 609 -3.31 29.27 35.34
C GLU A 609 -4.59 29.74 34.59
N THR A 610 -5.46 28.82 34.17
CA THR A 610 -6.52 29.07 33.15
C THR A 610 -7.97 28.93 33.63
N ASP A 611 -8.20 28.91 34.95
CA ASP A 611 -9.53 28.65 35.57
C ASP A 611 -10.20 27.36 35.05
N GLY A 612 -9.38 26.32 34.79
CA GLY A 612 -9.81 25.00 34.37
C GLY A 612 -9.99 24.81 32.86
N ARG A 613 -9.62 25.80 32.03
CA ARG A 613 -9.60 25.64 30.58
C ARG A 613 -8.44 24.73 30.15
N VAL A 614 -8.75 23.71 29.36
CA VAL A 614 -7.79 22.82 28.69
C VAL A 614 -8.25 22.69 27.23
N ASP A 615 -7.36 22.95 26.28
CA ASP A 615 -7.66 22.87 24.84
C ASP A 615 -7.14 21.55 24.23
N PHE A 616 -6.06 21.01 24.78
CA PHE A 616 -5.42 19.76 24.33
C PHE A 616 -4.78 18.99 25.48
N GLY A 617 -4.76 17.67 25.38
CA GLY A 617 -3.98 16.81 26.25
C GLY A 617 -3.39 15.61 25.52
N GLN A 618 -2.20 15.20 25.97
CA GLN A 618 -1.55 13.97 25.52
C GLN A 618 -1.31 13.04 26.70
N VAL A 619 -1.61 11.76 26.50
CA VAL A 619 -1.58 10.73 27.56
C VAL A 619 -0.68 9.58 27.14
N PHE A 620 0.23 9.18 28.02
CA PHE A 620 0.97 7.93 27.89
C PHE A 620 0.70 7.06 29.10
N CYS A 621 0.46 5.78 28.86
CA CYS A 621 -0.05 4.87 29.86
C CYS A 621 0.62 3.51 29.76
N SER A 622 1.22 3.07 30.86
CA SER A 622 1.75 1.71 30.95
C SER A 622 0.66 0.67 30.65
N PRO A 623 1.02 -0.43 29.97
CA PRO A 623 0.10 -1.52 29.64
C PRO A 623 -0.41 -2.30 30.86
N GLU A 624 0.12 -2.04 32.06
CA GLU A 624 -0.36 -2.65 33.30
C GLU A 624 -1.76 -2.15 33.72
N TYR A 625 -2.21 -1.00 33.20
CA TYR A 625 -3.47 -0.39 33.56
C TYR A 625 -4.63 -0.71 32.61
N ASP A 626 -5.85 -0.61 33.14
CA ASP A 626 -7.06 -0.52 32.31
C ASP A 626 -7.17 0.89 31.70
N TYR A 627 -6.87 0.98 30.41
CA TYR A 627 -6.89 2.25 29.66
C TYR A 627 -8.23 2.99 29.75
N GLU A 628 -9.36 2.28 29.75
CA GLU A 628 -10.68 2.91 29.86
C GLU A 628 -10.83 3.60 31.22
N ALA A 629 -10.36 2.95 32.29
CA ALA A 629 -10.37 3.51 33.63
C ALA A 629 -9.46 4.73 33.75
N VAL A 630 -8.26 4.67 33.18
CA VAL A 630 -7.28 5.78 33.17
C VAL A 630 -7.85 6.99 32.44
N LEU A 631 -8.34 6.82 31.20
CA LEU A 631 -8.92 7.91 30.41
C LEU A 631 -10.16 8.50 31.08
N ALA A 632 -11.00 7.69 31.72
CA ALA A 632 -12.13 8.17 32.52
C ALA A 632 -11.67 9.01 33.74
N GLY A 633 -10.56 8.63 34.37
CA GLY A 633 -9.93 9.39 35.44
C GLY A 633 -9.46 10.77 34.98
N ILE A 634 -8.78 10.82 33.83
CA ILE A 634 -8.29 12.06 33.20
C ILE A 634 -9.46 12.97 32.81
N ARG A 635 -10.49 12.42 32.14
CA ARG A 635 -11.71 13.15 31.76
C ARG A 635 -12.45 13.74 32.96
N SER A 636 -12.35 13.12 34.15
CA SER A 636 -12.94 13.68 35.37
C SER A 636 -12.30 15.00 35.83
N VAL A 637 -11.10 15.33 35.33
CA VAL A 637 -10.37 16.57 35.59
C VAL A 637 -10.53 17.56 34.44
N VAL A 638 -10.27 17.12 33.20
CA VAL A 638 -10.16 18.01 32.03
C VAL A 638 -11.47 18.24 31.29
N GLY A 639 -12.50 17.43 31.57
CA GLY A 639 -13.78 17.47 30.87
C GLY A 639 -13.75 16.84 29.47
N ASP A 640 -14.90 16.89 28.78
CA ASP A 640 -15.09 16.24 27.47
C ASP A 640 -14.77 17.17 26.28
N GLU A 641 -14.50 18.45 26.53
CA GLU A 641 -14.26 19.45 25.47
C GLU A 641 -12.80 19.50 24.99
N ALA A 642 -11.84 19.07 25.83
CA ALA A 642 -10.43 19.04 25.46
C ALA A 642 -10.15 17.92 24.45
N ASN A 643 -9.37 18.21 23.40
CA ASN A 643 -8.87 17.16 22.50
C ASN A 643 -7.89 16.28 23.28
N LEU A 644 -8.12 14.98 23.32
CA LEU A 644 -7.25 14.04 24.04
C LEU A 644 -6.70 13.00 23.08
N ILE A 645 -5.38 12.94 22.93
CA ILE A 645 -4.69 11.89 22.19
C ILE A 645 -3.70 11.15 23.10
N GLY A 646 -3.22 9.99 22.67
CA GLY A 646 -2.23 9.26 23.47
C GLY A 646 -1.93 7.89 22.93
N SER A 647 -1.15 7.12 23.69
CA SER A 647 -0.85 5.74 23.38
C SER A 647 -0.48 4.93 24.62
N SER A 648 -0.48 3.61 24.48
CA SER A 648 0.29 2.76 25.37
C SER A 648 1.79 3.03 25.21
N SER A 649 2.56 2.77 26.27
CA SER A 649 3.98 3.12 26.38
C SER A 649 4.83 1.93 26.81
N SER A 650 6.15 2.08 26.69
CA SER A 650 7.15 1.16 27.26
C SER A 650 7.94 1.78 28.42
N GLY A 651 7.48 2.93 28.91
CA GLY A 651 8.16 3.79 29.87
C GLY A 651 7.61 5.21 29.77
N GLU A 652 7.43 5.87 30.92
CA GLU A 652 6.90 7.22 30.96
C GLU A 652 7.73 8.11 31.89
N PHE A 653 7.88 9.38 31.49
CA PHE A 653 8.69 10.32 32.24
C PHE A 653 8.22 11.77 32.08
N THR A 654 8.70 12.62 32.97
CA THR A 654 8.48 14.07 33.01
C THR A 654 9.78 14.73 33.46
N GLU A 655 9.82 16.06 33.48
CA GLU A 655 10.97 16.81 34.00
C GLU A 655 11.28 16.52 35.49
N GLU A 656 10.32 15.98 36.25
CA GLU A 656 10.51 15.70 37.68
C GLU A 656 10.98 14.27 37.97
N THR A 657 10.64 13.31 37.10
CA THR A 657 10.92 11.89 37.34
C THR A 657 10.73 11.05 36.07
N SER A 658 11.51 9.98 35.98
CA SER A 658 11.26 8.81 35.14
C SER A 658 10.79 7.65 36.02
N THR A 659 9.74 6.93 35.61
CA THR A 659 9.22 5.77 36.34
C THR A 659 8.54 4.79 35.39
N GLU A 660 8.73 3.49 35.63
CA GLU A 660 7.94 2.44 34.96
C GLU A 660 6.56 2.30 35.61
N GLY A 661 5.61 1.68 34.90
CA GLY A 661 4.31 1.33 35.45
C GLY A 661 3.46 2.54 35.83
N SER A 662 3.52 3.61 35.04
CA SER A 662 2.92 4.90 35.38
C SER A 662 1.97 5.42 34.29
N VAL A 663 1.37 6.57 34.58
CA VAL A 663 0.60 7.35 33.61
C VAL A 663 1.16 8.77 33.63
N THR A 664 1.53 9.28 32.45
CA THR A 664 1.88 10.67 32.25
C THR A 664 0.82 11.40 31.43
N VAL A 665 0.58 12.66 31.78
CA VAL A 665 -0.39 13.53 31.14
C VAL A 665 0.25 14.89 30.93
N ALA A 666 0.24 15.35 29.69
CA ALA A 666 0.49 16.74 29.33
C ALA A 666 -0.85 17.42 29.04
N LEU A 667 -1.04 18.64 29.55
CA LEU A 667 -2.21 19.47 29.27
C LEU A 667 -1.76 20.83 28.73
N VAL A 668 -2.48 21.34 27.73
CA VAL A 668 -2.19 22.61 27.07
C VAL A 668 -3.44 23.46 26.99
N ALA A 669 -3.28 24.75 27.25
CA ALA A 669 -4.31 25.77 27.08
C ALA A 669 -3.71 26.98 26.35
N SER A 670 -4.34 27.43 25.26
CA SER A 670 -3.74 28.44 24.38
C SER A 670 -4.78 29.16 23.50
N ASP A 671 -4.58 30.46 23.28
CA ASP A 671 -5.17 31.21 22.16
C ASP A 671 -4.16 31.49 21.04
N THR A 672 -2.89 31.14 21.23
CA THR A 672 -1.81 31.24 20.24
C THR A 672 -1.62 29.96 19.43
N ILE A 673 -2.18 28.83 19.89
CA ILE A 673 -2.24 27.53 19.19
C ILE A 673 -3.68 26.99 19.22
N ARG A 674 -4.15 26.44 18.09
CA ARG A 674 -5.42 25.69 17.99
C ARG A 674 -5.13 24.23 17.69
N PHE A 675 -5.83 23.35 18.39
CA PHE A 675 -5.63 21.91 18.34
C PHE A 675 -6.82 21.22 17.69
N PHE A 676 -6.53 20.23 16.86
CA PHE A 676 -7.50 19.36 16.20
C PHE A 676 -6.93 17.95 16.24
N SER A 677 -7.77 16.92 16.36
CA SER A 677 -7.29 15.54 16.33
C SER A 677 -8.24 14.63 15.58
N GLY A 678 -7.68 13.57 15.01
CA GLY A 678 -8.45 12.52 14.35
C GLY A 678 -7.75 11.17 14.48
N ILE A 679 -8.51 10.11 14.24
CA ILE A 679 -8.05 8.73 14.28
C ILE A 679 -8.50 8.01 13.01
N GLY A 680 -7.64 7.17 12.47
CA GLY A 680 -7.96 6.23 11.41
C GLY A 680 -7.58 4.81 11.80
N THR A 681 -8.36 3.84 11.35
CA THR A 681 -8.22 2.42 11.70
C THR A 681 -7.83 1.59 10.48
N ASP A 682 -7.68 0.27 10.67
CA ASP A 682 -7.30 -0.69 9.62
C ASP A 682 -5.93 -0.33 8.99
N LEU A 683 -4.98 0.06 9.85
CA LEU A 683 -3.66 0.57 9.46
C LEU A 683 -2.86 -0.47 8.66
N SER A 684 -2.92 -1.73 9.07
CA SER A 684 -2.25 -2.87 8.44
C SER A 684 -2.83 -3.23 7.06
N ASP A 685 -4.14 -3.00 6.86
CA ASP A 685 -4.82 -3.24 5.58
C ASP A 685 -4.53 -2.12 4.56
N GLY A 686 -4.31 -0.89 5.04
CA GLY A 686 -4.03 0.24 4.15
C GLY A 686 -3.60 1.52 4.84
N VAL A 687 -2.29 1.70 4.99
CA VAL A 687 -1.66 2.88 5.64
C VAL A 687 -2.19 4.21 5.11
N ALA A 688 -2.25 4.38 3.78
CA ALA A 688 -2.73 5.62 3.19
C ALA A 688 -4.22 5.88 3.49
N SER A 689 -5.04 4.82 3.61
CA SER A 689 -6.46 4.94 3.95
C SER A 689 -6.63 5.37 5.40
N ALA A 690 -5.95 4.70 6.33
CA ALA A 690 -6.00 5.02 7.76
C ALA A 690 -5.50 6.45 8.03
N VAL A 691 -4.38 6.86 7.42
CA VAL A 691 -3.88 8.24 7.55
C VAL A 691 -4.87 9.25 6.96
N ASN A 692 -5.48 8.96 5.81
CA ASN A 692 -6.49 9.85 5.22
C ASN A 692 -7.73 9.98 6.12
N GLU A 693 -8.19 8.89 6.73
CA GLU A 693 -9.31 8.90 7.68
C GLU A 693 -8.98 9.77 8.90
N ALA A 694 -7.78 9.62 9.47
CA ALA A 694 -7.34 10.45 10.59
C ALA A 694 -7.28 11.96 10.24
N LEU A 695 -6.96 12.29 8.98
CA LEU A 695 -6.83 13.66 8.50
C LEU A 695 -8.13 14.27 7.95
N GLU A 696 -9.15 13.46 7.62
CA GLU A 696 -10.36 13.90 6.89
C GLU A 696 -11.11 15.03 7.60
N SER A 697 -11.15 14.98 8.93
CA SER A 697 -11.85 15.97 9.76
C SER A 697 -11.00 17.18 10.16
N LEU A 698 -9.71 17.18 9.83
CA LEU A 698 -8.77 18.21 10.25
C LEU A 698 -8.78 19.40 9.27
N PRO A 699 -8.72 20.64 9.75
CA PRO A 699 -8.74 21.81 8.88
C PRO A 699 -7.45 21.92 8.06
N ALA A 700 -7.59 22.15 6.75
CA ALA A 700 -6.45 22.40 5.87
C ALA A 700 -5.72 23.73 6.20
N SER A 701 -6.45 24.73 6.73
CA SER A 701 -5.88 25.99 7.19
C SER A 701 -6.77 26.60 8.29
N VAL A 702 -6.17 27.37 9.20
CA VAL A 702 -6.88 28.03 10.29
C VAL A 702 -6.59 29.53 10.23
N ALA A 703 -7.63 30.34 10.06
CA ALA A 703 -7.48 31.79 9.91
C ALA A 703 -6.82 32.41 11.16
N GLY A 704 -5.73 33.16 10.95
CA GLY A 704 -4.96 33.79 12.03
C GLY A 704 -3.85 32.92 12.62
N TYR A 705 -3.67 31.69 12.14
CA TYR A 705 -2.64 30.75 12.57
C TYR A 705 -1.86 30.26 11.34
N PRO A 706 -0.79 30.96 10.92
CA PRO A 706 -0.09 30.71 9.66
C PRO A 706 0.80 29.47 9.67
N HIS A 707 1.15 28.93 10.84
CA HIS A 707 2.04 27.78 10.98
C HIS A 707 1.24 26.53 11.32
N ARG A 708 1.69 25.38 10.80
CA ARG A 708 1.07 24.07 11.02
C ARG A 708 2.15 23.06 11.37
N SER A 709 1.86 22.24 12.37
CA SER A 709 2.64 21.06 12.73
C SER A 709 1.72 19.96 13.24
N ALA A 710 2.22 18.74 13.38
CA ALA A 710 1.40 17.65 13.90
C ALA A 710 2.16 16.75 14.89
N ILE A 711 1.37 16.03 15.69
CA ILE A 711 1.79 14.90 16.51
C ILE A 711 1.13 13.66 15.91
N VAL A 712 1.89 12.60 15.64
CA VAL A 712 1.42 11.37 15.02
C VAL A 712 1.78 10.19 15.91
N LEU A 713 0.76 9.47 16.38
CA LEU A 713 0.92 8.24 17.15
C LEU A 713 0.30 7.10 16.37
N HIS A 714 0.93 5.93 16.35
CA HIS A 714 0.38 4.78 15.65
C HIS A 714 0.64 3.48 16.40
N ASP A 715 -0.09 2.42 16.05
CA ASP A 715 0.19 1.06 16.52
C ASP A 715 1.61 0.63 16.08
N GLY A 716 2.49 0.43 17.07
CA GLY A 716 3.88 0.07 16.85
C GLY A 716 4.09 -1.35 16.30
N LEU A 717 3.12 -2.25 16.50
CA LEU A 717 3.19 -3.64 16.02
C LEU A 717 2.62 -3.81 14.61
N ALA A 718 2.04 -2.76 14.02
CA ALA A 718 1.62 -2.77 12.63
C ALA A 718 2.81 -2.83 11.64
N GLY A 719 4.03 -2.46 12.08
CA GLY A 719 5.25 -2.58 11.27
C GLY A 719 5.33 -1.64 10.07
N VAL A 720 4.61 -0.51 10.12
CA VAL A 720 4.41 0.41 8.99
C VAL A 720 4.85 1.85 9.27
N GLY A 721 5.68 2.08 10.30
CA GLY A 721 6.09 3.43 10.73
C GLY A 721 6.65 4.33 9.61
N ASP A 722 7.53 3.81 8.76
CA ASP A 722 8.04 4.56 7.60
C ASP A 722 6.93 4.94 6.61
N GLN A 723 5.97 4.04 6.36
CA GLN A 723 4.85 4.29 5.47
C GLN A 723 3.89 5.31 6.08
N VAL A 724 3.67 5.27 7.41
CA VAL A 724 2.87 6.26 8.15
C VAL A 724 3.51 7.64 8.02
N ALA A 725 4.83 7.75 8.21
CA ALA A 725 5.56 9.01 8.05
C ALA A 725 5.35 9.60 6.65
N VAL A 726 5.62 8.81 5.61
CA VAL A 726 5.51 9.25 4.21
C VAL A 726 4.06 9.59 3.83
N ALA A 727 3.09 8.77 4.23
CA ALA A 727 1.68 9.00 3.96
C ALA A 727 1.16 10.26 4.67
N THR A 728 1.62 10.51 5.90
CA THR A 728 1.26 11.72 6.67
C THR A 728 1.83 12.96 5.99
N GLN A 729 3.12 12.96 5.63
CA GLN A 729 3.75 14.11 4.97
C GLN A 729 3.11 14.43 3.61
N ARG A 730 2.78 13.39 2.83
CA ARG A 730 2.11 13.55 1.54
C ARG A 730 0.75 14.25 1.66
N ASN A 731 0.02 14.02 2.74
CA ASN A 731 -1.30 14.59 2.97
C ASN A 731 -1.28 15.95 3.68
N LEU A 732 -0.39 16.13 4.67
CA LEU A 732 -0.25 17.41 5.37
C LEU A 732 0.49 18.47 4.53
N GLY A 733 1.32 18.03 3.58
CA GLY A 733 2.14 18.83 2.69
C GLY A 733 3.54 19.09 3.24
N HIS A 734 4.52 19.31 2.35
CA HIS A 734 5.95 19.43 2.67
C HIS A 734 6.35 20.60 3.59
N ASP A 735 5.43 21.53 3.86
CA ASP A 735 5.66 22.69 4.74
C ASP A 735 5.18 22.43 6.19
N THR A 736 4.60 21.26 6.47
CA THR A 736 4.17 20.85 7.81
C THR A 736 5.20 19.88 8.37
N SER A 737 5.80 20.21 9.51
CA SER A 737 6.63 19.26 10.26
C SER A 737 5.79 18.48 11.26
N PHE A 738 6.17 17.25 11.58
CA PHE A 738 5.48 16.48 12.61
C PHE A 738 6.42 15.59 13.41
N VAL A 739 6.00 15.29 14.63
CA VAL A 739 6.70 14.38 15.55
C VAL A 739 5.76 13.28 16.03
N GLY A 740 6.28 12.31 16.78
CA GLY A 740 5.51 11.37 17.56
C GLY A 740 6.21 10.03 17.65
N GLY A 741 5.46 8.95 17.59
CA GLY A 741 6.07 7.63 17.63
C GLY A 741 5.09 6.46 17.59
N SER A 742 5.67 5.28 17.65
CA SER A 742 4.99 4.00 17.78
C SER A 742 4.61 3.75 19.23
N ALA A 743 3.34 3.38 19.46
CA ALA A 743 2.90 2.89 20.75
C ALA A 743 3.74 1.68 21.20
N GLY A 744 3.95 1.58 22.51
CA GLY A 744 4.74 0.52 23.15
C GLY A 744 3.91 -0.35 24.09
N ASP A 745 4.48 -1.46 24.56
CA ASP A 745 3.87 -2.36 25.55
C ASP A 745 4.91 -3.04 26.46
N ASP A 746 5.85 -2.26 27.01
CA ASP A 746 6.91 -2.73 27.94
C ASP A 746 7.73 -3.91 27.38
N LEU A 747 8.02 -3.89 26.08
CA LEU A 747 8.73 -4.93 25.32
C LEU A 747 8.02 -6.29 25.30
N ALA A 748 6.71 -6.36 25.65
CA ALA A 748 5.93 -7.60 25.60
C ALA A 748 5.62 -8.05 24.17
N MET A 749 5.50 -7.11 23.22
CA MET A 749 5.21 -7.36 21.81
C MET A 749 3.90 -8.15 21.61
N GLU A 750 2.89 -7.87 22.43
CA GLU A 750 1.58 -8.53 22.40
C GLU A 750 0.50 -7.65 21.74
N ALA A 751 0.39 -6.38 22.15
CA ALA A 751 -0.60 -5.44 21.62
C ALA A 751 -0.28 -3.99 22.02
N THR A 752 -0.18 -3.09 21.04
CA THR A 752 0.01 -1.65 21.31
C THR A 752 -1.23 -0.87 20.90
N HIS A 753 -1.52 0.21 21.62
CA HIS A 753 -2.79 0.92 21.51
C HIS A 753 -2.56 2.42 21.33
N VAL A 754 -3.41 3.05 20.52
CA VAL A 754 -3.49 4.51 20.41
C VAL A 754 -4.84 5.01 20.93
N PHE A 755 -4.84 6.22 21.48
CA PHE A 755 -5.98 6.83 22.14
C PHE A 755 -6.45 8.07 21.39
N HIS A 756 -7.75 8.20 21.17
CA HIS A 756 -8.38 9.40 20.61
C HIS A 756 -9.74 9.65 21.27
N ASP A 757 -9.82 10.72 22.06
CA ASP A 757 -11.02 11.18 22.76
C ASP A 757 -11.81 10.11 23.54
N GLY A 758 -11.11 9.10 24.07
CA GLY A 758 -11.70 7.98 24.82
C GLY A 758 -11.92 6.72 24.00
N ARG A 759 -11.68 6.75 22.68
CA ARG A 759 -11.47 5.54 21.88
C ARG A 759 -10.07 4.99 22.14
N ILE A 760 -9.98 3.68 22.22
CA ILE A 760 -8.75 2.92 22.39
C ILE A 760 -8.74 1.90 21.26
N GLU A 761 -7.79 2.03 20.33
CA GLU A 761 -7.75 1.20 19.14
C GLU A 761 -6.35 0.59 18.97
N THR A 762 -6.32 -0.66 18.52
CA THR A 762 -5.16 -1.28 17.88
C THR A 762 -5.31 -1.13 16.37
N ASP A 763 -4.24 -1.38 15.61
CA ASP A 763 -4.20 -1.27 14.16
C ASP A 763 -4.69 0.09 13.65
N ALA A 764 -4.22 1.17 14.30
CA ALA A 764 -4.73 2.51 14.10
C ALA A 764 -3.63 3.58 14.17
N VAL A 765 -3.94 4.76 13.63
CA VAL A 765 -3.10 5.96 13.69
C VAL A 765 -3.92 7.15 14.18
N VAL A 766 -3.35 7.94 15.08
CA VAL A 766 -3.91 9.16 15.62
C VAL A 766 -3.04 10.33 15.18
N VAL A 767 -3.68 11.38 14.66
CA VAL A 767 -3.01 12.63 14.28
C VAL A 767 -3.60 13.79 15.06
N GLY A 768 -2.75 14.50 15.81
CA GLY A 768 -3.05 15.78 16.42
C GLY A 768 -2.44 16.92 15.59
N LEU A 769 -3.26 17.76 14.95
CA LEU A 769 -2.83 18.94 14.20
C LEU A 769 -2.80 20.18 15.12
N LEU A 770 -1.66 20.87 15.10
CA LEU A 770 -1.43 22.14 15.78
C LEU A 770 -1.37 23.26 14.72
N ALA A 771 -2.29 24.22 14.80
CA ALA A 771 -2.23 25.45 14.03
C ALA A 771 -1.80 26.60 14.94
N SER A 772 -0.63 27.19 14.72
CA SER A 772 0.00 28.14 15.63
C SER A 772 0.27 29.51 15.00
N LYS A 773 0.28 30.55 15.84
CA LYS A 773 0.69 31.92 15.48
C LYS A 773 2.20 32.04 15.25
N THR A 774 2.95 31.21 15.97
CA THR A 774 4.41 31.12 15.99
C THR A 774 4.81 29.68 15.67
N PRO A 775 5.86 29.43 14.87
CA PRO A 775 6.30 28.06 14.59
C PRO A 775 6.61 27.28 15.86
N VAL A 776 6.28 25.99 15.89
CA VAL A 776 6.80 25.07 16.92
C VAL A 776 8.17 24.57 16.49
N THR A 777 9.01 24.27 17.47
CA THR A 777 10.37 23.77 17.24
C THR A 777 10.42 22.27 17.44
N ILE A 778 11.16 21.58 16.58
CA ILE A 778 11.42 20.15 16.65
C ILE A 778 12.94 19.95 16.61
N SER A 779 13.44 18.92 17.29
CA SER A 779 14.83 18.49 17.26
C SER A 779 14.91 16.96 17.39
N VAL A 780 15.96 16.36 16.84
CA VAL A 780 16.16 14.92 16.81
C VAL A 780 17.66 14.55 16.82
N ASP A 781 18.07 13.65 17.71
CA ASP A 781 19.42 13.06 17.72
C ASP A 781 19.43 11.65 18.34
N HIS A 782 20.45 10.86 18.02
CA HIS A 782 20.58 9.44 18.38
C HIS A 782 21.93 9.09 19.02
N GLY A 783 22.96 9.94 18.91
CA GLY A 783 24.28 9.73 19.54
C GLY A 783 25.07 8.52 19.03
N HIS A 784 24.82 8.06 17.81
CA HIS A 784 25.51 6.92 17.22
C HIS A 784 26.60 7.39 16.26
N SER A 785 27.61 6.55 16.02
CA SER A 785 28.62 6.82 15.00
C SER A 785 28.89 5.60 14.14
N PRO A 786 29.15 5.77 12.83
CA PRO A 786 29.42 4.67 11.92
C PRO A 786 30.74 4.00 12.23
N ILE A 787 30.73 2.66 12.27
CA ILE A 787 31.92 1.83 12.48
C ILE A 787 32.28 0.95 11.28
N SER A 788 31.45 0.97 10.23
CA SER A 788 31.68 0.21 8.99
C SER A 788 31.66 1.08 7.72
N GLU A 789 32.19 0.51 6.64
CA GLU A 789 31.82 0.93 5.27
C GLU A 789 30.33 0.60 5.01
N PRO A 790 29.69 1.22 4.00
CA PRO A 790 28.31 0.91 3.65
C PRO A 790 28.14 -0.56 3.26
N LEU A 791 27.07 -1.17 3.76
CA LEU A 791 26.59 -2.50 3.43
C LEU A 791 25.30 -2.35 2.61
N THR A 792 25.26 -2.90 1.40
CA THR A 792 24.07 -2.79 0.53
C THR A 792 23.12 -3.94 0.80
N VAL A 793 21.84 -3.65 1.06
CA VAL A 793 20.79 -4.69 1.11
C VAL A 793 20.64 -5.31 -0.27
N THR A 794 21.06 -6.56 -0.43
CA THR A 794 20.94 -7.29 -1.70
C THR A 794 19.69 -8.15 -1.78
N GLN A 795 19.12 -8.54 -0.62
CA GLN A 795 17.89 -9.29 -0.55
C GLN A 795 17.11 -8.97 0.74
N SER A 796 15.82 -8.64 0.61
CA SER A 796 14.93 -8.40 1.76
C SER A 796 13.49 -8.86 1.49
N GLU A 797 12.76 -9.18 2.56
CA GLU A 797 11.34 -9.53 2.55
C GLU A 797 10.61 -8.79 3.68
N GLY A 798 10.02 -7.62 3.37
CA GLY A 798 9.41 -6.76 4.37
C GLY A 798 10.48 -6.19 5.33
N GLY A 799 10.26 -6.34 6.65
CA GLY A 799 11.25 -5.98 7.68
C GLY A 799 12.45 -6.93 7.78
N ARG A 800 12.42 -8.08 7.08
CA ARG A 800 13.50 -9.06 7.11
C ARG A 800 14.58 -8.76 6.07
N VAL A 801 15.79 -8.46 6.51
CA VAL A 801 16.96 -8.39 5.63
C VAL A 801 17.66 -9.74 5.63
N LEU A 802 17.72 -10.37 4.46
CA LEU A 802 18.30 -11.69 4.28
C LEU A 802 19.79 -11.61 3.94
N GLU A 803 20.18 -10.65 3.11
CA GLU A 803 21.56 -10.52 2.62
C GLU A 803 22.04 -9.07 2.57
N PHE A 804 23.30 -8.87 3.00
CA PHE A 804 24.09 -7.67 2.78
C PHE A 804 25.26 -8.02 1.84
N ASP A 805 25.40 -7.29 0.74
CA ASP A 805 26.46 -7.49 -0.26
C ASP A 805 26.61 -8.94 -0.77
N GLY A 806 25.52 -9.72 -0.75
CA GLY A 806 25.48 -11.13 -1.14
C GLY A 806 25.94 -12.13 -0.06
N GLU A 807 26.17 -11.68 1.17
CA GLU A 807 26.42 -12.52 2.35
C GLU A 807 25.21 -12.48 3.32
N PRO A 808 24.96 -13.55 4.10
CA PRO A 808 23.86 -13.56 5.07
C PRO A 808 23.93 -12.38 6.05
N ALA A 809 22.81 -11.69 6.29
CA ALA A 809 22.81 -10.40 6.97
C ALA A 809 23.41 -10.45 8.39
N PHE A 810 23.12 -11.51 9.16
CA PHE A 810 23.70 -11.70 10.49
C PHE A 810 25.24 -11.88 10.45
N GLU A 811 25.75 -12.60 9.45
CA GLU A 811 27.20 -12.82 9.29
C GLU A 811 27.90 -11.53 8.87
N ALA A 812 27.32 -10.76 7.94
CA ALA A 812 27.86 -9.46 7.54
C ALA A 812 27.95 -8.49 8.73
N TRP A 813 26.93 -8.44 9.59
CA TRP A 813 26.96 -7.68 10.83
C TRP A 813 28.04 -8.18 11.80
N ARG A 814 28.12 -9.50 12.01
CA ARG A 814 29.13 -10.13 12.87
C ARG A 814 30.55 -9.81 12.42
N GLU A 815 30.83 -9.85 11.12
CA GLU A 815 32.16 -9.56 10.56
C GLU A 815 32.66 -8.14 10.88
N VAL A 816 31.74 -7.19 11.13
CA VAL A 816 32.07 -5.84 11.60
C VAL A 816 32.22 -5.80 13.11
N VAL A 817 31.25 -6.36 13.84
CA VAL A 817 31.15 -6.19 15.30
C VAL A 817 32.19 -7.02 16.06
N GLU A 818 32.47 -8.25 15.64
CA GLU A 818 33.39 -9.15 16.34
C GLU A 818 34.82 -8.55 16.44
N PRO A 819 35.46 -8.09 15.33
CA PRO A 819 36.76 -7.42 15.42
C PRO A 819 36.72 -6.12 16.22
N TYR A 820 35.64 -5.34 16.09
CA TYR A 820 35.48 -4.06 16.79
C TYR A 820 35.49 -4.23 18.32
N LEU A 821 34.82 -5.27 18.81
CA LEU A 821 34.78 -5.66 20.23
C LEU A 821 36.12 -6.22 20.70
N GLU A 822 36.77 -7.08 19.91
CA GLU A 822 38.09 -7.65 20.24
C GLU A 822 39.16 -6.56 20.42
N GLU A 823 39.19 -5.56 19.54
CA GLU A 823 40.13 -4.43 19.63
C GLU A 823 39.94 -3.59 20.91
N ARG A 824 38.72 -3.56 21.43
CA ARG A 824 38.35 -2.88 22.69
C ARG A 824 38.45 -3.78 23.92
N GLY A 825 38.90 -5.03 23.74
CA GLY A 825 39.15 -5.97 24.83
C GLY A 825 37.90 -6.66 25.38
N ARG A 826 36.78 -6.64 24.65
CA ARG A 826 35.55 -7.39 24.96
C ARG A 826 35.49 -8.60 24.02
N ALA A 827 35.80 -9.78 24.53
CA ALA A 827 35.67 -11.01 23.77
C ALA A 827 34.25 -11.57 23.92
N VAL A 828 33.55 -11.75 22.80
CA VAL A 828 32.22 -12.37 22.71
C VAL A 828 32.37 -13.64 21.86
N ASP A 829 31.80 -14.75 22.33
CA ASP A 829 31.78 -16.02 21.57
C ASP A 829 30.50 -16.08 20.74
N PHE A 830 30.53 -15.49 19.54
CA PHE A 830 29.36 -15.41 18.65
C PHE A 830 28.81 -16.78 18.25
N ASP A 831 29.65 -17.82 18.19
CA ASP A 831 29.23 -19.19 17.89
C ASP A 831 28.46 -19.85 19.05
N ALA A 832 28.52 -19.26 20.24
CA ALA A 832 27.83 -19.73 21.45
C ALA A 832 26.59 -18.89 21.81
N LEU A 833 26.26 -17.84 21.04
CA LEU A 833 25.06 -17.05 21.25
C LEU A 833 23.81 -17.91 21.00
N GLU A 834 22.90 -17.89 21.98
CA GLU A 834 21.62 -18.59 21.86
C GLU A 834 20.55 -17.62 21.31
N ASP A 835 19.75 -18.08 20.35
CA ASP A 835 18.57 -17.34 19.87
C ASP A 835 17.64 -17.00 21.04
N GLY A 836 17.11 -15.77 21.05
CA GLY A 836 16.26 -15.26 22.14
C GLY A 836 17.02 -14.88 23.42
N SER A 837 18.35 -14.93 23.44
CA SER A 837 19.12 -14.55 24.63
C SER A 837 19.19 -13.03 24.86
N LEU A 838 19.23 -12.61 26.13
CA LEU A 838 19.46 -11.22 26.51
C LEU A 838 20.84 -10.71 26.05
N GLU A 839 21.83 -11.60 25.92
CA GLU A 839 23.14 -11.25 25.40
C GLU A 839 23.07 -10.86 23.92
N LEU A 840 22.29 -11.59 23.11
CA LEU A 840 22.05 -11.26 21.71
C LEU A 840 21.24 -9.96 21.57
N LEU A 841 20.19 -9.79 22.39
CA LEU A 841 19.42 -8.54 22.44
C LEU A 841 20.33 -7.33 22.74
N GLY A 842 21.19 -7.45 23.75
CA GLY A 842 22.13 -6.39 24.11
C GLY A 842 23.08 -6.04 22.96
N LEU A 843 23.62 -7.04 22.26
CA LEU A 843 24.52 -6.80 21.13
C LEU A 843 23.80 -6.15 19.94
N LEU A 844 22.61 -6.63 19.56
CA LEU A 844 21.84 -6.07 18.45
C LEU A 844 21.32 -4.65 18.73
N THR A 845 21.21 -4.26 20.01
CA THR A 845 20.80 -2.91 20.43
C THR A 845 22.02 -1.99 20.64
N GLU A 846 23.19 -2.54 20.98
CA GLU A 846 24.43 -1.77 21.08
C GLU A 846 25.04 -1.48 19.70
N PHE A 847 24.83 -2.38 18.73
CA PHE A 847 25.35 -2.30 17.37
C PHE A 847 24.23 -2.34 16.33
N GLU A 848 23.65 -1.16 16.09
CA GLU A 848 22.52 -0.98 15.19
C GLU A 848 22.97 -0.56 13.78
N PHE A 849 22.04 -0.13 12.94
CA PHE A 849 22.34 0.34 11.59
C PHE A 849 21.93 1.79 11.37
N GLY A 850 22.75 2.55 10.64
CA GLY A 850 22.49 3.91 10.20
C GLY A 850 22.20 3.96 8.71
N ILE A 851 21.14 4.66 8.32
CA ILE A 851 20.80 4.99 6.92
C ILE A 851 21.03 6.48 6.74
N GLU A 852 21.83 6.85 5.75
CA GLU A 852 22.14 8.25 5.42
C GLU A 852 20.95 8.88 4.67
N GLU A 853 20.32 9.92 5.24
CA GLU A 853 19.19 10.64 4.64
C GLU A 853 19.46 12.13 4.39
N GLY A 854 20.60 12.65 4.85
CA GLY A 854 20.98 14.05 4.73
C GLY A 854 20.45 14.92 5.88
N ARG A 855 20.50 16.25 5.73
CA ARG A 855 20.13 17.20 6.80
C ARG A 855 18.68 17.01 7.26
N GLY A 856 18.47 16.98 8.58
CA GLY A 856 17.17 16.88 9.23
C GLY A 856 16.85 15.50 9.82
N ALA A 857 17.61 14.45 9.50
CA ALA A 857 17.48 13.13 10.13
C ALA A 857 18.10 13.08 11.54
N SER A 858 19.21 13.77 11.71
CA SER A 858 19.97 14.00 12.92
C SER A 858 21.05 15.03 12.57
N ASP A 859 21.87 15.40 13.55
CA ASP A 859 23.03 16.27 13.32
C ASP A 859 24.08 15.68 12.38
N ASP A 860 24.24 14.35 12.37
CA ASP A 860 25.18 13.64 11.50
C ASP A 860 24.55 13.13 10.19
N GLY A 861 23.24 13.34 10.00
CA GLY A 861 22.49 13.01 8.79
C GLY A 861 22.07 11.55 8.65
N TYR A 862 22.14 10.77 9.74
CA TYR A 862 21.72 9.38 9.79
C TYR A 862 20.38 9.20 10.51
N LYS A 863 19.56 8.28 10.02
CA LYS A 863 18.50 7.66 10.82
C LYS A 863 18.93 6.28 11.29
N ILE A 864 18.55 5.90 12.49
CA ILE A 864 18.93 4.62 13.07
C ILE A 864 17.82 3.57 12.86
N ARG A 865 18.24 2.33 12.66
CA ARG A 865 17.42 1.14 12.43
C ARG A 865 17.90 0.03 13.35
N TRP A 866 17.00 -0.40 14.23
CA TRP A 866 17.26 -1.46 15.18
C TRP A 866 17.02 -2.84 14.55
N PRO A 867 18.02 -3.74 14.50
CA PRO A 867 17.91 -5.08 13.89
C PRO A 867 17.41 -6.16 14.87
N GLY A 868 16.92 -5.78 16.05
CA GLY A 868 16.64 -6.71 17.16
C GLY A 868 15.22 -7.25 17.24
N LEU A 869 14.37 -7.07 16.21
CA LEU A 869 12.97 -7.53 16.25
C LEU A 869 12.89 -9.06 16.38
N SER A 870 13.78 -9.79 15.71
CA SER A 870 14.00 -11.22 15.92
C SER A 870 15.40 -11.47 16.45
N LEU A 871 15.47 -12.04 17.64
CA LEU A 871 16.73 -12.44 18.28
C LEU A 871 17.18 -13.79 17.75
N THR A 872 17.80 -13.80 16.58
CA THR A 872 18.25 -15.02 15.90
C THR A 872 19.64 -14.88 15.31
N THR A 873 20.35 -16.00 15.26
CA THR A 873 21.64 -16.16 14.59
C THR A 873 21.52 -16.85 13.22
N GLU A 874 20.29 -17.15 12.75
CA GLU A 874 20.01 -17.94 11.54
C GLU A 874 20.24 -17.19 10.20
N GLY A 875 21.20 -16.27 10.14
CA GLY A 875 21.68 -15.67 8.90
C GLY A 875 20.89 -14.48 8.35
N TYR A 876 19.85 -13.99 9.05
CA TYR A 876 19.08 -12.80 8.68
C TYR A 876 18.93 -11.85 9.87
N LEU A 877 18.50 -10.62 9.62
CA LEU A 877 18.18 -9.63 10.64
C LEU A 877 16.77 -9.08 10.38
N ASP A 878 15.96 -8.98 11.44
CA ASP A 878 14.60 -8.44 11.35
C ASP A 878 14.54 -7.05 11.96
N PHE A 879 14.02 -6.11 11.18
CA PHE A 879 13.81 -4.72 11.55
C PHE A 879 12.31 -4.45 11.78
N PRO A 880 11.96 -3.49 12.65
CA PRO A 880 10.57 -3.09 12.91
C PRO A 880 9.80 -2.62 11.66
N VAL A 881 10.52 -2.07 10.68
CA VAL A 881 9.97 -1.56 9.42
C VAL A 881 10.78 -2.08 8.24
N GLY A 882 10.18 -2.08 7.06
CA GLY A 882 10.81 -2.58 5.84
C GLY A 882 12.08 -1.82 5.46
N VAL A 883 13.14 -2.57 5.11
CA VAL A 883 14.40 -2.02 4.59
C VAL A 883 14.56 -2.47 3.13
N PRO A 884 14.21 -1.64 2.14
CA PRO A 884 14.18 -2.05 0.74
C PRO A 884 15.54 -2.49 0.19
N GLU A 885 15.52 -3.39 -0.79
CA GLU A 885 16.71 -3.74 -1.58
C GLU A 885 17.34 -2.50 -2.23
N GLY A 886 18.68 -2.44 -2.21
CA GLY A 886 19.47 -1.30 -2.66
C GLY A 886 19.68 -0.22 -1.60
N THR A 887 19.06 -0.31 -0.43
CA THR A 887 19.36 0.58 0.70
C THR A 887 20.78 0.31 1.20
N GLU A 888 21.58 1.36 1.39
CA GLU A 888 22.89 1.27 2.03
C GLU A 888 22.75 1.53 3.53
N LEU A 889 23.27 0.62 4.36
CA LEU A 889 23.31 0.74 5.80
C LEU A 889 24.74 0.67 6.31
N ARG A 890 25.05 1.42 7.37
CA ARG A 890 26.32 1.27 8.09
C ARG A 890 26.04 0.67 9.45
N VAL A 891 26.89 -0.24 9.91
CA VAL A 891 26.85 -0.65 11.32
C VAL A 891 27.30 0.55 12.16
N MET A 892 26.49 0.88 13.15
CA MET A 892 26.67 1.99 14.06
C MET A 892 26.98 1.46 15.45
N HIS A 893 27.58 2.30 16.29
CA HIS A 893 27.77 2.00 17.70
C HIS A 893 27.57 3.27 18.51
N SER A 894 26.89 3.14 19.66
CA SER A 894 26.71 4.22 20.62
C SER A 894 26.87 3.71 22.05
N PRO A 895 27.95 4.07 22.75
CA PRO A 895 28.10 3.74 24.17
C PRO A 895 27.19 4.64 25.04
N LYS A 896 26.87 4.20 26.27
CA LYS A 896 25.99 4.94 27.21
C LYS A 896 26.28 6.45 27.35
N PRO A 897 27.53 6.92 27.47
CA PRO A 897 27.80 8.35 27.59
C PRO A 897 27.35 9.15 26.35
N ASP A 898 27.45 8.57 25.16
CA ASP A 898 27.07 9.23 23.91
C ASP A 898 25.54 9.24 23.75
N GLN A 899 24.83 8.25 24.29
CA GLN A 899 23.36 8.26 24.41
C GLN A 899 22.86 9.37 25.35
N ILE A 900 23.52 9.57 26.50
CA ILE A 900 23.17 10.64 27.45
C ILE A 900 23.47 12.01 26.82
N GLU A 901 24.63 12.17 26.17
CA GLU A 901 24.99 13.44 25.54
C GLU A 901 24.04 13.76 24.36
N SER A 902 23.62 12.78 23.55
CA SER A 902 22.65 13.04 22.49
C SER A 902 21.28 13.49 23.02
N ALA A 903 20.86 13.02 24.19
CA ALA A 903 19.65 13.54 24.84
C ALA A 903 19.82 15.03 25.20
N ARG A 904 20.99 15.39 25.74
CA ARG A 904 21.35 16.78 26.07
C ARG A 904 21.38 17.65 24.82
N ASP A 905 22.05 17.20 23.77
CA ASP A 905 22.21 17.95 22.52
C ASP A 905 20.85 18.11 21.82
N THR A 906 20.02 17.06 21.74
CA THR A 906 18.64 17.16 21.22
C THR A 906 17.84 18.26 21.92
N ALA A 907 17.90 18.30 23.27
CA ALA A 907 17.20 19.29 24.08
C ALA A 907 17.77 20.70 23.89
N ARG A 908 19.09 20.85 23.87
CA ARG A 908 19.76 22.12 23.62
C ARG A 908 19.41 22.68 22.26
N ASP A 909 19.51 21.86 21.22
CA ASP A 909 19.20 22.25 19.84
C ASP A 909 17.73 22.65 19.70
N ALA A 910 16.82 21.93 20.38
CA ALA A 910 15.42 22.32 20.44
C ALA A 910 15.25 23.73 21.03
N VAL A 911 15.97 24.08 22.09
CA VAL A 911 15.94 25.42 22.70
C VAL A 911 16.58 26.46 21.78
N GLU A 912 17.76 26.19 21.21
CA GLU A 912 18.47 27.12 20.33
C GLU A 912 17.65 27.46 19.07
N ASN A 913 16.99 26.45 18.50
CA ASN A 913 16.16 26.58 17.30
C ASN A 913 14.88 27.42 17.52
N THR A 914 14.50 27.75 18.76
CA THR A 914 13.39 28.70 19.05
C THR A 914 13.75 30.16 18.76
N GLY A 915 15.03 30.50 18.55
CA GLY A 915 15.41 31.84 18.08
C GLY A 915 15.13 33.00 19.06
N SER A 916 15.14 32.73 20.36
CA SER A 916 14.84 33.67 21.50
C SER A 916 13.37 33.80 21.88
N GLU A 917 12.48 32.99 21.31
CA GLU A 917 11.07 32.95 21.72
C GLU A 917 10.92 32.23 23.07
N ALA A 918 9.93 32.65 23.86
CA ALA A 918 9.64 31.98 25.12
C ALA A 918 8.93 30.65 24.84
N VAL A 919 9.30 29.61 25.60
CA VAL A 919 8.77 28.26 25.46
C VAL A 919 7.83 27.97 26.62
N ALA A 920 6.64 27.45 26.33
CA ALA A 920 5.66 27.09 27.34
C ALA A 920 5.95 25.71 27.96
N GLY A 921 6.40 24.76 27.14
CA GLY A 921 6.69 23.37 27.50
C GLY A 921 6.84 22.50 26.26
N GLY A 922 6.96 21.18 26.44
CA GLY A 922 7.23 20.29 25.31
C GLY A 922 6.86 18.83 25.48
N PHE A 923 6.96 18.11 24.37
CA PHE A 923 6.79 16.66 24.29
C PHE A 923 8.13 16.02 23.93
N VAL A 924 8.44 14.90 24.58
CA VAL A 924 9.66 14.12 24.32
C VAL A 924 9.25 12.71 23.90
N TYR A 925 9.79 12.23 22.79
CA TYR A 925 9.64 10.86 22.32
C TYR A 925 11.02 10.24 22.32
N ASP A 926 11.24 9.20 23.11
CA ASP A 926 12.53 8.55 23.26
C ASP A 926 12.36 7.06 22.94
N CYS A 927 13.32 6.41 22.29
CA CYS A 927 13.15 5.00 21.96
C CYS A 927 13.33 4.09 23.16
N ALA A 928 12.49 3.06 23.28
CA ALA A 928 12.67 1.99 24.26
C ALA A 928 14.05 1.29 24.14
N CYS A 929 14.66 1.28 22.94
CA CYS A 929 16.03 0.80 22.74
C CYS A 929 17.05 1.57 23.59
N ARG A 930 16.84 2.87 23.83
CA ARG A 930 17.74 3.70 24.65
C ARG A 930 17.66 3.30 26.11
N SER A 931 16.49 2.92 26.62
CA SER A 931 16.33 2.34 27.96
C SER A 931 17.02 0.98 28.08
N ILE A 932 17.00 0.15 27.03
CA ILE A 932 17.79 -1.10 26.98
C ILE A 932 19.30 -0.81 27.05
N ILE A 933 19.78 0.22 26.33
CA ILE A 933 21.21 0.59 26.33
C ILE A 933 21.62 1.22 27.66
N LEU A 934 20.83 2.16 28.18
CA LEU A 934 21.15 2.95 29.37
C LEU A 934 20.91 2.17 30.66
N GLU A 935 19.96 1.24 30.67
CA GLU A 935 19.55 0.47 31.85
C GLU A 935 19.18 1.43 33.01
N ASP A 936 19.77 1.24 34.19
CA ASP A 936 19.56 2.08 35.38
C ASP A 936 19.98 3.56 35.18
N GLU A 937 20.66 3.90 34.08
CA GLU A 937 21.13 5.26 33.75
C GLU A 937 20.15 6.05 32.88
N PHE A 938 19.00 5.49 32.48
CA PHE A 938 18.02 6.22 31.66
C PHE A 938 17.55 7.52 32.33
N GLY A 939 17.39 7.52 33.65
CA GLY A 939 17.05 8.73 34.41
C GLY A 939 18.09 9.86 34.27
N GLU A 940 19.37 9.54 34.05
CA GLU A 940 20.40 10.55 33.80
C GLU A 940 20.17 11.24 32.44
N ALA A 941 19.74 10.51 31.40
CA ALA A 941 19.36 11.10 30.11
C ALA A 941 18.16 12.06 30.26
N VAL A 942 17.18 11.72 31.10
CA VAL A 942 16.04 12.60 31.39
C VAL A 942 16.46 13.84 32.19
N ASP A 943 17.33 13.68 33.20
CA ASP A 943 17.84 14.78 34.01
C ASP A 943 18.61 15.80 33.15
N VAL A 944 19.45 15.34 32.21
CA VAL A 944 20.20 16.26 31.33
C VAL A 944 19.29 16.99 30.34
N MET A 945 18.21 16.35 29.86
CA MET A 945 17.19 17.04 29.04
C MET A 945 16.48 18.12 29.86
N ALA A 946 16.08 17.81 31.11
CA ALA A 946 15.42 18.77 31.98
C ALA A 946 16.29 19.99 32.30
N ASP A 947 17.60 19.78 32.51
CA ASP A 947 18.58 20.85 32.74
C ASP A 947 18.74 21.80 31.54
N GLU A 948 18.62 21.31 30.29
CA GLU A 948 18.74 22.16 29.09
C GLU A 948 17.40 22.83 28.73
N LEU A 949 16.27 22.12 28.88
CA LEU A 949 14.96 22.65 28.50
C LEU A 949 14.44 23.73 29.47
N GLU A 950 14.67 23.58 30.78
CA GLU A 950 14.19 24.47 31.85
C GLU A 950 12.66 24.78 31.79
N VAL A 951 11.87 23.93 31.16
CA VAL A 951 10.40 24.03 31.00
C VAL A 951 9.73 22.68 31.28
N PRO A 952 8.43 22.63 31.66
CA PRO A 952 7.74 21.36 31.85
C PRO A 952 7.65 20.57 30.56
N PHE A 953 7.81 19.25 30.64
CA PHE A 953 7.63 18.36 29.50
C PHE A 953 7.04 17.02 29.89
N THR A 954 6.50 16.30 28.91
CA THR A 954 6.05 14.93 29.11
C THR A 954 6.67 14.04 28.05
N GLY A 955 7.22 12.91 28.53
CA GLY A 955 7.98 11.97 27.74
C GLY A 955 7.39 10.56 27.73
N ILE A 956 7.70 9.83 26.66
CA ILE A 956 7.36 8.43 26.45
C ILE A 956 8.54 7.66 25.85
N GLU A 957 8.69 6.41 26.27
CA GLU A 957 9.47 5.40 25.56
C GLU A 957 8.64 4.70 24.47
N THR A 958 9.00 4.93 23.20
CA THR A 958 8.31 4.40 22.00
C THR A 958 9.05 3.23 21.37
N TYR A 959 8.37 2.42 20.55
CA TYR A 959 9.03 1.39 19.71
C TYR A 959 9.69 1.94 18.45
N GLY A 960 9.58 3.25 18.25
CA GLY A 960 10.22 4.00 17.19
C GLY A 960 9.62 5.39 17.13
N GLU A 961 10.43 6.34 16.72
CA GLU A 961 10.13 7.76 16.83
C GLU A 961 9.76 8.28 15.45
N LEU A 962 8.75 9.14 15.41
CA LEU A 962 8.43 9.89 14.21
C LEU A 962 9.04 11.29 14.36
N CYS A 963 9.87 11.68 13.40
CA CYS A 963 10.35 13.04 13.21
C CYS A 963 10.42 13.32 11.71
N MET A 964 9.59 14.24 11.23
CA MET A 964 9.57 14.66 9.84
C MET A 964 9.72 16.17 9.77
N GLU A 965 10.93 16.62 9.48
CA GLU A 965 11.30 18.00 9.18
C GLU A 965 11.25 18.30 7.68
N ARG A 966 11.32 19.59 7.38
CA ARG A 966 11.31 20.09 6.01
C ARG A 966 12.61 19.69 5.28
N GLY A 967 12.52 18.67 4.45
CA GLY A 967 13.64 18.21 3.60
C GLY A 967 14.01 16.75 3.79
N GLN A 968 13.47 16.08 4.81
CA GLN A 968 13.66 14.64 5.01
C GLN A 968 12.86 13.81 3.99
N LEU A 969 13.40 12.61 3.68
CA LEU A 969 12.80 11.64 2.75
C LEU A 969 11.89 10.64 3.47
N SER A 970 12.26 10.24 4.68
CA SER A 970 11.44 9.47 5.62
C SER A 970 11.60 10.05 7.02
N GLY A 971 10.71 9.71 7.94
CA GLY A 971 10.72 10.29 9.28
C GLY A 971 10.56 9.28 10.40
N PHE A 972 10.79 7.99 10.17
CA PHE A 972 10.74 6.98 11.23
C PHE A 972 12.15 6.62 11.69
N HIS A 973 12.40 6.64 12.99
CA HIS A 973 13.69 6.41 13.63
C HIS A 973 13.57 5.33 14.70
N ASN A 974 14.67 4.67 15.02
CA ASN A 974 14.83 3.88 16.25
C ASN A 974 15.96 4.50 17.07
N THR A 975 16.02 4.20 18.36
CA THR A 975 17.15 4.53 19.25
C THR A 975 17.54 6.01 19.19
N THR A 976 16.52 6.86 19.12
CA THR A 976 16.62 8.29 18.91
C THR A 976 15.77 9.02 19.97
N SER A 977 16.15 10.26 20.29
CA SER A 977 15.35 11.20 21.08
C SER A 977 14.78 12.26 20.14
N VAL A 978 13.48 12.57 20.26
CA VAL A 978 12.79 13.63 19.53
C VAL A 978 12.15 14.58 20.52
N VAL A 979 12.43 15.86 20.39
CA VAL A 979 11.89 16.91 21.26
C VAL A 979 11.05 17.87 20.44
N MET A 980 9.83 18.15 20.90
CA MET A 980 8.95 19.17 20.34
C MET A 980 8.63 20.24 21.39
N LEU A 981 8.96 21.50 21.11
CA LEU A 981 8.71 22.63 22.00
C LEU A 981 7.58 23.51 21.48
N LEU A 982 6.68 23.90 22.39
CA LEU A 982 5.57 24.79 22.11
C LEU A 982 5.91 26.24 22.50
N PRO A 983 5.73 27.23 21.60
CA PRO A 983 5.93 28.63 21.93
C PRO A 983 4.84 29.15 22.87
N GLU A 984 5.23 30.06 23.77
CA GLU A 984 4.34 30.80 24.70
C GLU A 984 3.33 31.70 23.96
#